data_AF-A0AAV0CBB4-F1
#
_entry.id   AF-A0AAV0CBB4-F1
#
_cell.length_a   1.000
_cell.length_b   1.000
_cell.length_c   1.000
_cell.angle_alpha   90.00
_cell.angle_beta   90.00
_cell.angle_gamma   90.00
#
_symmetry.space_group_name_H-M   'P 1'
#
loop_
_entity.id
_entity.type
_entity.pdbx_description
1 polymer ?
#
loop_
_entity_poly.entity_id
_entity_poly.type
_entity_poly.pdbx_seq_one_letter_code
_entity_poly.pdbx_strand_id
1 'polypeptide(L)'
;MFIASWNIRGLNQASKQNSILNFIRLNKVRVFCLLETKLSSSTFENFMRFRLPNWMSITNFDKIGGGRMAIIWDSAFVDGVIMEVDKQHIHARFTCRVTQLSFYVTFIYALYTVLERRDLWKHVHGLGTNTLAPWVVLGDFNCVCDPCERRGSAPPSAYLMKDLNELRLCSNLNDAPSTGEFFTWHRGSIWAKLDRVLINPLWSAQSVTCQAHFVEMEPGFDHVASLVRIGQIQNLGSKPFKFFNMWLKHKNFKDILGRVWLRNVVGTAQFRLARKLKLLKQPLKQLNKEEFSHISARAKESKKEYKRIYQLALMSPSDDALKQELLEAKNRSIFLKDAEETYLRQKAKATHLLQTDRCTKYFHSIVKKKNAKNFIAALKLEDGSLTQSMGQVATEFVTFFKGLFGTYVPSDGYDRHVIHSGATLDHTQVERLIRPITNLEIKQALFDIGNDKAPGPDGYSSAFFKSNWSLVGEDLCEAVGEFFASGNMLRQVNHTIIALIPKTNHSPTVSDFRPISCTNVTYKVITKILASRLGPLLPTIIHPAQGAFVDGRLMADNIFLAQELVKGYTRKRCSPRCMIKVDLRKAYDTVSWEFLENVLKDIGIPTLFVNWIMECVTTSSFSISINGVLHGWFEGKRGLRQGDPMSPLLFVICLEYFSRMIDLRTMGPNFKYHPLCSKLKISHLAYADDLVLFSKGDCRSIKILAETLEDYGMVSGLMVNHDKSNIFLGGNVANALPQILDLVDFQQGSFPVRYLGIPLAPLKISVAQFSPLIDTVTDYINAWNTKTLSYAGKLELIRSVMQGVQSFWLGIFPVPRTIIDRIVALCRIFLWGGKYAKVAWEDVCLPKEEGGLGIKNARVWNDALLSRTLWNIHKKQDTLWVRWVHGVYLHGRDVWTFAPHNRDSQLMKRIALIRDSIVSKFSSLAMAISFIQKNSLNGRIITGKVYDLLRVRANPRMWMSFIWKSYIPPKFSFIMWLALRNRLPTYDNLGFLDVINICHFCKGGPETVPHLFFDCMVTGKVWEMVKQWLGLRRQMTTLRSAVKWIKEEHNGANIKAKAIRISFCYTVYWTWRTRNAVIFEGAKAKVDDMVSQIKYMVYKLLYSIYPVHMINF
;
A
#
# COMPACT_ATOMS: atom_id res chain seq x y z
N MET A 1 13.49 -19.76 21.80
CA MET A 1 14.20 -19.03 22.87
C MET A 1 13.44 -17.76 23.18
N PHE A 2 13.40 -17.34 24.44
CA PHE A 2 12.79 -16.08 24.86
C PHE A 2 13.85 -15.14 25.43
N ILE A 3 13.77 -13.87 25.03
CA ILE A 3 14.53 -12.77 25.65
C ILE A 3 13.54 -11.74 26.21
N ALA A 4 13.89 -11.00 27.26
CA ALA A 4 13.00 -10.01 27.84
C ALA A 4 13.69 -8.69 28.20
N SER A 5 12.91 -7.61 28.31
CA SER A 5 13.34 -6.34 28.90
C SER A 5 12.23 -5.80 29.79
N TRP A 6 12.57 -5.33 30.99
CA TRP A 6 11.58 -4.80 31.93
C TRP A 6 12.15 -3.63 32.74
N ASN A 7 11.49 -2.47 32.65
CA ASN A 7 11.74 -1.35 33.56
C ASN A 7 11.00 -1.58 34.88
N ILE A 8 11.75 -1.75 35.97
CA ILE A 8 11.22 -2.21 37.26
C ILE A 8 11.20 -1.11 38.34
N ARG A 9 11.88 0.02 38.06
CA ARG A 9 12.00 1.21 38.93
C ARG A 9 12.41 0.93 40.38
N GLY A 10 13.23 -0.09 40.57
CA GLY A 10 13.82 -0.50 41.85
C GLY A 10 13.66 -2.00 42.10
N LEU A 11 14.76 -2.67 42.44
CA LEU A 11 14.83 -4.11 42.72
C LEU A 11 14.95 -4.42 44.24
N ASN A 12 14.86 -3.41 45.11
CA ASN A 12 15.07 -3.58 46.56
C ASN A 12 13.99 -4.43 47.27
N GLN A 13 12.78 -4.49 46.72
CA GLN A 13 11.65 -5.20 47.35
C GLN A 13 11.66 -6.69 47.00
N ALA A 14 11.59 -7.56 48.02
CA ALA A 14 11.58 -9.01 47.84
C ALA A 14 10.38 -9.52 47.02
N SER A 15 9.21 -8.89 47.15
CA SER A 15 8.01 -9.18 46.35
C SER A 15 8.27 -8.96 44.85
N LYS A 16 8.87 -7.81 44.48
CA LYS A 16 9.26 -7.52 43.09
C LYS A 16 10.29 -8.52 42.56
N GLN A 17 11.28 -8.87 43.37
CA GLN A 17 12.27 -9.89 42.99
C GLN A 17 11.58 -11.23 42.69
N ASN A 18 10.62 -11.65 43.51
CA ASN A 18 9.88 -12.89 43.32
C ASN A 18 8.98 -12.84 42.07
N SER A 19 8.29 -11.73 41.80
CA SER A 19 7.55 -11.52 40.54
C SER A 19 8.45 -11.70 39.31
N ILE A 20 9.63 -11.07 39.31
CA ILE A 20 10.59 -11.17 38.19
C ILE A 20 11.07 -12.63 38.02
N LEU A 21 11.40 -13.32 39.11
CA LEU A 21 11.84 -14.71 39.05
C LEU A 21 10.73 -15.64 38.57
N ASN A 22 9.49 -15.43 38.99
CA ASN A 22 8.32 -16.17 38.52
C ASN A 22 8.07 -15.91 37.02
N PHE A 23 8.15 -14.65 36.59
CA PHE A 23 8.05 -14.27 35.19
C PHE A 23 9.10 -14.99 34.32
N ILE A 24 10.36 -15.03 34.77
CA ILE A 24 11.45 -15.73 34.07
C ILE A 24 11.18 -17.23 33.98
N ARG A 25 10.74 -17.85 35.07
CA ARG A 25 10.45 -19.30 35.14
C ARG A 25 9.27 -19.70 34.26
N LEU A 26 8.14 -19.00 34.39
CA LEU A 26 6.91 -19.28 33.64
C LEU A 26 7.12 -19.13 32.13
N ASN A 27 7.81 -18.07 31.71
CA ASN A 27 8.05 -17.76 30.30
C ASN A 27 9.32 -18.42 29.73
N LYS A 28 10.07 -19.17 30.55
CA LYS A 28 11.34 -19.82 30.17
C LYS A 28 12.32 -18.85 29.51
N VAL A 29 12.46 -17.65 30.08
CA VAL A 29 13.34 -16.59 29.57
C VAL A 29 14.79 -16.98 29.77
N ARG A 30 15.65 -16.77 28.75
CA ARG A 30 17.08 -17.17 28.79
C ARG A 30 18.05 -15.99 28.76
N VAL A 31 17.58 -14.83 28.32
CA VAL A 31 18.31 -13.57 28.38
C VAL A 31 17.31 -12.50 28.80
N PHE A 32 17.60 -11.72 29.82
CA PHE A 32 16.71 -10.62 30.20
C PHE A 32 17.49 -9.39 30.64
N CYS A 33 16.90 -8.22 30.42
CA CYS A 33 17.45 -6.96 30.88
C CYS A 33 16.50 -6.28 31.87
N LEU A 34 17.04 -5.90 33.03
CA LEU A 34 16.35 -5.10 34.02
C LEU A 34 16.77 -3.64 33.86
N LEU A 35 15.79 -2.75 33.74
CA LEU A 35 15.99 -1.30 33.65
C LEU A 35 15.54 -0.62 34.96
N GLU A 36 16.24 0.42 35.37
CA GLU A 36 16.12 1.10 36.67
C GLU A 36 16.15 0.13 37.87
N THR A 37 17.22 -0.66 38.03
CA THR A 37 17.36 -1.56 39.19
C THR A 37 17.50 -0.81 40.52
N LYS A 38 18.07 0.40 40.52
CA LYS A 38 18.36 1.21 41.74
C LYS A 38 19.21 0.47 42.78
N LEU A 39 20.03 -0.49 42.35
CA LEU A 39 20.98 -1.20 43.20
C LEU A 39 22.40 -0.65 43.03
N SER A 40 23.21 -0.75 44.07
CA SER A 40 24.67 -0.67 43.97
C SER A 40 25.23 -1.94 43.32
N SER A 41 26.45 -1.88 42.77
CA SER A 41 27.12 -3.04 42.17
C SER A 41 27.23 -4.22 43.16
N SER A 42 27.60 -3.96 44.41
CA SER A 42 27.68 -4.98 45.48
C SER A 42 26.34 -5.66 45.78
N THR A 43 25.26 -4.88 45.88
CA THR A 43 23.92 -5.43 46.16
C THR A 43 23.39 -6.23 44.97
N PHE A 44 23.71 -5.82 43.75
CA PHE A 44 23.34 -6.56 42.55
C PHE A 44 24.11 -7.89 42.42
N GLU A 45 25.41 -7.91 42.75
CA GLU A 45 26.20 -9.14 42.82
C GLU A 45 25.62 -10.13 43.84
N ASN A 46 25.19 -9.65 45.01
CA ASN A 46 24.49 -10.47 46.00
C ASN A 46 23.18 -11.03 45.44
N PHE A 47 22.38 -10.21 44.76
CA PHE A 47 21.16 -10.67 44.09
C PHE A 47 21.46 -11.80 43.09
N MET A 48 22.48 -11.64 42.25
CA MET A 48 22.90 -12.66 41.29
C MET A 48 23.33 -13.96 42.00
N ARG A 49 24.18 -13.85 43.02
CA ARG A 49 24.71 -14.99 43.77
C ARG A 49 23.61 -15.81 44.46
N PHE A 50 22.64 -15.15 45.09
CA PHE A 50 21.61 -15.83 45.90
C PHE A 50 20.36 -16.23 45.12
N ARG A 51 19.97 -15.46 44.09
CA ARG A 51 18.70 -15.70 43.36
C ARG A 51 18.87 -16.40 42.03
N LEU A 52 20.02 -16.22 41.36
CA LEU A 52 20.31 -16.75 40.03
C LEU A 52 21.73 -17.35 39.95
N PRO A 53 22.03 -18.38 40.76
CA PRO A 53 23.34 -19.01 40.73
C PRO A 53 23.64 -19.57 39.33
N ASN A 54 24.89 -19.41 38.88
CA ASN A 54 25.41 -19.85 37.57
C ASN A 54 24.93 -19.06 36.33
N TRP A 55 24.16 -17.99 36.52
CA TRP A 55 23.85 -17.03 35.46
C TRP A 55 24.95 -15.98 35.36
N MET A 56 25.17 -15.46 34.15
CA MET A 56 26.10 -14.38 33.90
C MET A 56 25.35 -13.05 33.83
N SER A 57 26.04 -11.96 34.16
CA SER A 57 25.48 -10.62 34.07
C SER A 57 26.49 -9.56 33.62
N ILE A 58 25.99 -8.49 33.02
CA ILE A 58 26.73 -7.24 32.78
C ILE A 58 25.86 -6.05 33.17
N THR A 59 26.48 -5.00 33.70
CA THR A 59 25.78 -3.78 34.11
C THR A 59 26.43 -2.55 33.47
N ASN A 60 25.71 -1.42 33.49
CA ASN A 60 26.26 -0.11 33.14
C ASN A 60 26.41 0.83 34.35
N PHE A 61 26.47 0.27 35.56
CA PHE A 61 26.41 1.05 36.80
C PHE A 61 27.60 2.00 36.96
N ASP A 62 28.75 1.64 36.39
CA ASP A 62 29.95 2.47 36.41
C ASP A 62 29.91 3.61 35.38
N LYS A 63 28.97 3.57 34.42
CA LYS A 63 28.79 4.63 33.41
C LYS A 63 27.79 5.68 33.85
N ILE A 64 26.79 5.28 34.65
CA ILE A 64 25.72 6.15 35.13
C ILE A 64 25.22 5.66 36.50
N GLY A 65 25.19 6.57 37.47
CA GLY A 65 24.80 6.25 38.85
C GLY A 65 23.35 5.78 38.98
N GLY A 66 23.09 5.01 40.05
CA GLY A 66 21.75 4.60 40.45
C GLY A 66 21.24 3.30 39.82
N GLY A 67 22.13 2.38 39.43
CA GLY A 67 21.76 1.01 39.01
C GLY A 67 20.81 1.00 37.82
N ARG A 68 21.25 1.45 36.63
CA ARG A 68 20.33 1.71 35.51
C ARG A 68 20.00 0.49 34.67
N MET A 69 20.97 -0.24 34.16
CA MET A 69 20.72 -1.40 33.30
C MET A 69 21.56 -2.59 33.76
N ALA A 70 20.92 -3.75 33.83
CA ALA A 70 21.59 -5.02 34.02
C ALA A 70 21.06 -6.05 33.01
N ILE A 71 21.95 -6.64 32.21
CA ILE A 71 21.62 -7.79 31.36
C ILE A 71 22.06 -9.04 32.08
N ILE A 72 21.18 -10.03 32.15
CA ILE A 72 21.39 -11.29 32.84
C ILE A 72 21.04 -12.43 31.86
N TRP A 73 21.88 -13.46 31.77
CA TRP A 73 21.64 -14.59 30.87
C TRP A 73 22.11 -15.94 31.42
N ASP A 74 21.44 -16.97 30.95
CA ASP A 74 21.68 -18.36 31.32
C ASP A 74 22.83 -18.92 30.48
N SER A 75 24.03 -18.94 31.06
CA SER A 75 25.28 -19.33 30.38
C SER A 75 25.26 -20.78 29.87
N ALA A 76 24.44 -21.65 30.48
CA ALA A 76 24.26 -23.04 30.05
C ALA A 76 23.52 -23.15 28.71
N PHE A 77 22.68 -22.18 28.36
CA PHE A 77 21.86 -22.21 27.14
C PHE A 77 22.31 -21.20 26.08
N VAL A 78 22.94 -20.10 26.49
CA VAL A 78 23.30 -18.99 25.61
C VAL A 78 24.72 -18.52 25.90
N ASP A 79 25.51 -18.40 24.84
CA ASP A 79 26.80 -17.73 24.86
C ASP A 79 26.60 -16.23 24.56
N GLY A 80 27.05 -15.36 25.46
CA GLY A 80 26.85 -13.91 25.39
C GLY A 80 28.16 -13.17 25.26
N VAL A 81 28.34 -12.44 24.16
CA VAL A 81 29.51 -11.60 23.90
C VAL A 81 29.09 -10.13 23.96
N ILE A 82 29.55 -9.42 24.99
CA ILE A 82 29.29 -7.98 25.15
C ILE A 82 30.23 -7.21 24.24
N MET A 83 29.68 -6.26 23.49
CA MET A 83 30.42 -5.49 22.48
C MET A 83 30.58 -4.03 22.88
N GLU A 84 29.54 -3.45 23.48
CA GLU A 84 29.55 -2.04 23.91
C GLU A 84 28.68 -1.85 25.15
N VAL A 85 29.17 -1.06 26.10
CA VAL A 85 28.44 -0.67 27.32
C VAL A 85 28.50 0.85 27.44
N ASP A 86 27.34 1.49 27.37
CA ASP A 86 27.17 2.94 27.42
C ASP A 86 26.14 3.34 28.49
N LYS A 87 26.02 4.65 28.75
CA LYS A 87 25.06 5.24 29.70
C LYS A 87 23.60 4.90 29.36
N GLN A 88 23.25 4.86 28.08
CA GLN A 88 21.86 4.70 27.63
C GLN A 88 21.58 3.38 26.91
N HIS A 89 22.60 2.57 26.63
CA HIS A 89 22.43 1.29 25.95
C HIS A 89 23.54 0.29 26.27
N ILE A 90 23.24 -1.00 26.08
CA ILE A 90 24.23 -2.07 26.08
C ILE A 90 24.02 -2.92 24.83
N HIS A 91 25.08 -3.10 24.05
CA HIS A 91 25.08 -3.89 22.82
C HIS A 91 25.81 -5.21 23.02
N ALA A 92 25.15 -6.30 22.66
CA ALA A 92 25.67 -7.65 22.83
C ALA A 92 25.28 -8.57 21.66
N ARG A 93 26.07 -9.62 21.45
CA ARG A 93 25.78 -10.73 20.56
C ARG A 93 25.48 -11.96 21.39
N PHE A 94 24.32 -12.57 21.18
CA PHE A 94 23.92 -13.80 21.85
C PHE A 94 23.88 -14.96 20.84
N THR A 95 24.42 -16.10 21.23
CA THR A 95 24.42 -17.34 20.46
C THR A 95 23.78 -18.45 21.27
N CYS A 96 22.67 -19.01 20.80
CA CYS A 96 22.04 -20.16 21.45
C CYS A 96 22.92 -21.40 21.25
N ARG A 97 23.36 -22.05 22.34
CA ARG A 97 24.25 -23.23 22.27
C ARG A 97 23.60 -24.44 21.60
N VAL A 98 22.28 -24.59 21.72
CA VAL A 98 21.53 -25.72 21.13
C VAL A 98 21.28 -25.52 19.65
N THR A 99 20.79 -24.35 19.25
CA THR A 99 20.38 -24.09 17.85
C THR A 99 21.49 -23.49 17.00
N GLN A 100 22.61 -23.10 17.62
CA GLN A 100 23.70 -22.33 17.02
C GLN A 100 23.25 -21.00 16.36
N LEU A 101 22.04 -20.54 16.70
CA LEU A 101 21.51 -19.27 16.22
C LEU A 101 22.20 -18.10 16.95
N SER A 102 22.93 -17.28 16.19
CA SER A 102 23.55 -16.04 16.67
C SER A 102 22.78 -14.81 16.18
N PHE A 103 22.57 -13.85 17.08
CA PHE A 103 21.92 -12.57 16.78
C PHE A 103 22.43 -11.46 17.69
N TYR A 104 22.23 -10.22 17.25
CA TYR A 104 22.62 -9.03 17.99
C TYR A 104 21.42 -8.45 18.76
N VAL A 105 21.69 -7.94 19.94
CA VAL A 105 20.71 -7.28 20.81
C VAL A 105 21.28 -5.96 21.30
N THR A 106 20.49 -4.90 21.20
CA THR A 106 20.77 -3.64 21.91
C THR A 106 19.67 -3.40 22.90
N PHE A 107 19.99 -3.47 24.19
CA PHE A 107 19.07 -3.03 25.23
C PHE A 107 19.18 -1.53 25.39
N ILE A 108 18.05 -0.84 25.53
CA ILE A 108 17.99 0.63 25.62
C ILE A 108 17.30 1.06 26.90
N TYR A 109 17.87 2.08 27.52
CA TYR A 109 17.21 2.97 28.47
C TYR A 109 17.52 4.41 28.07
N ALA A 110 16.60 5.05 27.35
CA ALA A 110 16.80 6.41 26.86
C ALA A 110 16.52 7.44 27.96
N LEU A 111 17.32 8.50 28.05
CA LEU A 111 17.13 9.58 29.02
C LEU A 111 15.90 10.44 28.70
N TYR A 112 15.48 11.25 29.67
CA TYR A 112 14.16 11.92 29.63
C TYR A 112 14.12 13.13 28.68
N THR A 113 15.24 13.82 28.45
CA THR A 113 15.25 15.02 27.60
C THR A 113 15.56 14.71 26.13
N VAL A 114 15.04 15.54 25.22
CA VAL A 114 15.30 15.38 23.77
C VAL A 114 16.79 15.50 23.46
N LEU A 115 17.50 16.42 24.11
CA LEU A 115 18.91 16.69 23.85
C LEU A 115 19.78 15.48 24.22
N GLU A 116 19.57 14.89 25.40
CA GLU A 116 20.33 13.72 25.86
C GLU A 116 20.08 12.46 25.01
N ARG A 117 18.86 12.30 24.48
CA ARG A 117 18.53 11.16 23.61
C ARG A 117 19.18 11.24 22.23
N ARG A 118 19.55 12.42 21.74
CA ARG A 118 20.15 12.56 20.40
C ARG A 118 21.44 11.77 20.25
N ASP A 119 22.24 11.71 21.31
CA ASP A 119 23.50 10.96 21.27
C ASP A 119 23.25 9.45 21.27
N LEU A 120 22.27 8.96 22.04
CA LEU A 120 21.79 7.58 21.92
C LEU A 120 21.35 7.26 20.48
N TRP A 121 20.56 8.13 19.85
CA TRP A 121 20.09 7.90 18.48
C TRP A 121 21.24 7.85 17.47
N LYS A 122 22.25 8.71 17.60
CA LYS A 122 23.47 8.65 16.76
C LYS A 122 24.21 7.32 16.95
N HIS A 123 24.40 6.87 18.18
CA HIS A 123 25.08 5.59 18.47
C HIS A 123 24.30 4.39 17.90
N VAL A 124 23.00 4.30 18.17
CA VAL A 124 22.14 3.24 17.61
C VAL A 124 22.16 3.27 16.08
N HIS A 125 22.21 4.46 15.47
CA HIS A 125 22.37 4.56 14.02
C HIS A 125 23.70 3.99 13.53
N GLY A 126 24.81 4.32 14.18
CA GLY A 126 26.15 3.78 13.89
C GLY A 126 26.22 2.26 14.04
N LEU A 127 25.66 1.70 15.12
CA LEU A 127 25.52 0.26 15.32
C LEU A 127 24.72 -0.40 14.18
N GLY A 128 23.62 0.23 13.77
CA GLY A 128 22.79 -0.23 12.68
C GLY A 128 23.46 -0.20 11.31
N THR A 129 24.41 0.71 11.07
CA THR A 129 25.22 0.73 9.84
C THR A 129 26.24 -0.40 9.80
N ASN A 130 26.76 -0.81 10.96
CA ASN A 130 27.81 -1.84 11.07
C ASN A 130 27.25 -3.26 11.24
N THR A 131 25.98 -3.42 11.62
CA THR A 131 25.38 -4.73 11.90
C THR A 131 24.82 -5.40 10.64
N LEU A 132 25.48 -6.47 10.17
CA LEU A 132 25.10 -7.25 8.98
C LEU A 132 24.34 -8.56 9.28
N ALA A 133 23.82 -8.72 10.50
CA ALA A 133 23.12 -9.92 10.98
C ALA A 133 21.76 -9.57 11.63
N PRO A 134 20.91 -10.56 12.00
CA PRO A 134 19.67 -10.30 12.73
C PRO A 134 19.95 -9.47 13.99
N TRP A 135 19.27 -8.32 14.10
CA TRP A 135 19.49 -7.35 15.18
C TRP A 135 18.15 -6.89 15.73
N VAL A 136 18.02 -6.92 17.06
CA VAL A 136 16.87 -6.42 17.81
C VAL A 136 17.31 -5.34 18.78
N VAL A 137 16.53 -4.27 18.86
CA VAL A 137 16.72 -3.14 19.77
C VAL A 137 15.48 -3.07 20.65
N LEU A 138 15.62 -3.26 21.96
CA LEU A 138 14.48 -3.31 22.86
C LEU A 138 14.74 -2.67 24.22
N GLY A 139 13.68 -2.17 24.86
CA GLY A 139 13.73 -1.51 26.16
C GLY A 139 12.89 -0.25 26.18
N ASP A 140 13.24 0.66 27.10
CA ASP A 140 12.50 1.90 27.35
C ASP A 140 13.09 3.05 26.53
N PHE A 141 12.32 3.56 25.57
CA PHE A 141 12.74 4.65 24.68
C PHE A 141 12.41 6.04 25.24
N ASN A 142 11.66 6.13 26.34
CA ASN A 142 11.19 7.39 26.96
C ASN A 142 10.59 8.40 25.94
N CYS A 143 10.09 7.90 24.80
CA CYS A 143 9.65 8.69 23.66
C CYS A 143 8.59 7.91 22.87
N VAL A 144 7.54 8.62 22.46
CA VAL A 144 6.49 8.06 21.59
C VAL A 144 6.79 8.41 20.13
N CYS A 145 6.33 7.57 19.20
CA CYS A 145 6.46 7.79 17.76
C CYS A 145 5.24 8.53 17.18
N ASP A 146 4.08 8.41 17.82
CA ASP A 146 2.81 8.97 17.35
C ASP A 146 2.04 9.68 18.49
N PRO A 147 1.27 10.75 18.22
CA PRO A 147 0.43 11.38 19.23
C PRO A 147 -0.57 10.43 19.89
N CYS A 148 -1.09 9.43 19.18
CA CYS A 148 -2.06 8.46 19.71
C CYS A 148 -1.46 7.47 20.70
N GLU A 149 -0.12 7.37 20.76
CA GLU A 149 0.61 6.52 21.69
C GLU A 149 0.74 7.14 23.08
N ARG A 150 0.06 8.27 23.34
CA ARG A 150 -0.08 8.89 24.65
C ARG A 150 -1.54 9.28 24.91
N ARG A 151 -2.04 8.95 26.10
CA ARG A 151 -3.41 9.25 26.55
C ARG A 151 -3.37 9.89 27.94
N GLY A 152 -4.35 10.73 28.25
CA GLY A 152 -4.48 11.39 29.56
C GLY A 152 -3.64 12.66 29.72
N SER A 153 -2.96 13.11 28.66
CA SER A 153 -2.22 14.38 28.63
C SER A 153 -2.42 15.11 27.29
N ALA A 154 -1.91 16.33 27.18
CA ALA A 154 -1.81 17.01 25.90
C ALA A 154 -1.01 16.17 24.88
N PRO A 155 -1.40 16.16 23.59
CA PRO A 155 -0.70 15.41 22.56
C PRO A 155 0.78 15.84 22.46
N PRO A 156 1.72 14.89 22.39
CA PRO A 156 3.13 15.21 22.19
C PRO A 156 3.35 16.02 20.90
N SER A 157 4.19 17.05 20.96
CA SER A 157 4.51 17.85 19.77
C SER A 157 5.34 17.03 18.77
N ALA A 158 5.23 17.37 17.48
CA ALA A 158 6.00 16.73 16.42
C ALA A 158 7.52 16.80 16.65
N TYR A 159 7.99 17.84 17.36
CA TYR A 159 9.39 18.00 17.74
C TYR A 159 9.88 16.87 18.66
N LEU A 160 9.07 16.44 19.64
CA LEU A 160 9.44 15.40 20.59
C LEU A 160 9.56 14.01 19.96
N MET A 161 8.83 13.75 18.88
CA MET A 161 8.77 12.45 18.19
C MET A 161 9.72 12.35 17.00
N LYS A 162 10.23 13.50 16.53
CA LYS A 162 10.99 13.61 15.28
C LYS A 162 12.23 12.72 15.27
N ASP A 163 13.06 12.82 16.31
CA ASP A 163 14.39 12.21 16.32
C ASP A 163 14.32 10.67 16.32
N LEU A 164 13.37 10.08 17.05
CA LEU A 164 13.14 8.63 17.04
C LEU A 164 12.59 8.13 15.69
N ASN A 165 11.66 8.87 15.08
CA ASN A 165 11.14 8.53 13.76
C ASN A 165 12.23 8.64 12.67
N GLU A 166 13.09 9.66 12.74
CA GLU A 166 14.27 9.77 11.87
C GLU A 166 15.24 8.61 12.07
N LEU A 167 15.53 8.20 13.32
CA LEU A 167 16.36 7.03 13.60
C LEU A 167 15.80 5.76 12.97
N ARG A 168 14.52 5.48 13.15
CA ARG A 168 13.85 4.29 12.58
C ARG A 168 13.99 4.25 11.06
N LEU A 169 13.75 5.39 10.42
CA LEU A 169 13.90 5.56 8.97
C LEU A 169 15.36 5.37 8.52
N CYS A 170 16.29 6.06 9.16
CA CYS A 170 17.71 6.06 8.81
C CYS A 170 18.40 4.74 9.14
N SER A 171 17.93 3.97 10.12
CA SER A 171 18.50 2.66 10.51
C SER A 171 17.72 1.48 9.95
N ASN A 172 16.59 1.72 9.26
CA ASN A 172 15.69 0.71 8.72
C ASN A 172 15.19 -0.28 9.81
N LEU A 173 14.90 0.27 10.98
CA LEU A 173 14.32 -0.44 12.13
C LEU A 173 12.80 -0.31 12.08
N ASN A 174 12.10 -1.42 12.26
CA ASN A 174 10.63 -1.46 12.31
C ASN A 174 10.21 -2.13 13.61
N ASP A 175 9.02 -1.82 14.14
CA ASP A 175 8.49 -2.56 15.29
C ASP A 175 8.38 -4.05 14.94
N ALA A 176 8.80 -4.90 15.87
CA ALA A 176 8.56 -6.34 15.77
C ALA A 176 7.04 -6.61 15.80
N PRO A 177 6.54 -7.64 15.08
CA PRO A 177 5.16 -8.08 15.25
C PRO A 177 4.88 -8.34 16.73
N SER A 178 3.87 -7.66 17.28
CA SER A 178 3.63 -7.62 18.73
C SER A 178 2.20 -8.00 19.11
N THR A 179 2.07 -8.65 20.27
CA THR A 179 0.79 -8.96 20.94
C THR A 179 0.81 -8.42 22.37
N GLY A 180 -0.33 -8.44 23.06
CA GLY A 180 -0.43 -7.97 24.45
C GLY A 180 -0.78 -6.48 24.57
N GLU A 181 -0.34 -5.84 25.65
CA GLU A 181 -0.70 -4.45 25.99
C GLU A 181 -0.15 -3.42 25.00
N PHE A 182 -1.00 -2.44 24.64
CA PHE A 182 -0.58 -1.36 23.73
C PHE A 182 0.15 -0.24 24.46
N PHE A 183 -0.38 0.20 25.60
CA PHE A 183 0.29 1.18 26.47
C PHE A 183 1.21 0.43 27.42
N THR A 184 2.50 0.75 27.33
CA THR A 184 3.53 0.02 28.06
C THR A 184 3.93 0.70 29.36
N TRP A 185 3.47 1.93 29.59
CA TRP A 185 3.72 2.72 30.80
C TRP A 185 2.49 3.50 31.25
N HIS A 186 2.32 3.66 32.57
CA HIS A 186 1.31 4.56 33.13
C HIS A 186 1.76 5.28 34.41
N ARG A 187 1.20 6.46 34.67
CA ARG A 187 1.31 7.15 35.97
C ARG A 187 0.07 8.00 36.21
N GLY A 188 -0.70 7.65 37.23
CA GLY A 188 -2.01 8.28 37.47
C GLY A 188 -2.94 8.07 36.28
N SER A 189 -3.45 9.15 35.70
CA SER A 189 -4.33 9.13 34.53
C SER A 189 -3.59 9.13 33.18
N ILE A 190 -2.26 9.22 33.18
CA ILE A 190 -1.45 9.32 31.96
C ILE A 190 -0.94 7.93 31.56
N TRP A 191 -1.13 7.58 30.28
CA TRP A 191 -0.72 6.31 29.68
C TRP A 191 0.16 6.59 28.46
N ALA A 192 1.22 5.83 28.25
CA ALA A 192 2.09 5.98 27.07
C ALA A 192 2.73 4.67 26.60
N LYS A 193 3.09 4.60 25.32
CA LYS A 193 3.89 3.50 24.74
C LYS A 193 5.38 3.88 24.68
N LEU A 194 6.10 3.64 25.77
CA LEU A 194 7.52 3.97 25.94
C LEU A 194 8.43 2.77 25.65
N ASP A 195 8.07 1.59 26.14
CA ASP A 195 8.79 0.36 25.85
C ASP A 195 8.51 -0.15 24.43
N ARG A 196 9.58 -0.51 23.69
CA ARG A 196 9.48 -0.99 22.30
C ARG A 196 10.44 -2.13 22.02
N VAL A 197 10.11 -2.87 20.96
CA VAL A 197 10.98 -3.88 20.35
C VAL A 197 11.08 -3.55 18.86
N LEU A 198 12.23 -3.05 18.43
CA LEU A 198 12.54 -2.72 17.05
C LEU A 198 13.46 -3.78 16.45
N ILE A 199 13.21 -4.20 15.20
CA ILE A 199 14.00 -5.20 14.49
C ILE A 199 14.45 -4.70 13.13
N ASN A 200 15.63 -5.17 12.70
CA ASN A 200 16.12 -4.99 11.35
C ASN A 200 15.51 -6.05 10.39
N PRO A 201 15.56 -5.88 9.06
CA PRO A 201 14.93 -6.81 8.11
C PRO A 201 15.69 -8.15 7.92
N LEU A 202 16.76 -8.38 8.68
CA LEU A 202 17.62 -9.55 8.53
C LEU A 202 17.09 -10.78 9.26
N TRP A 203 16.26 -10.62 10.31
CA TRP A 203 15.56 -11.72 10.97
C TRP A 203 14.83 -12.65 10.00
N SER A 204 14.03 -12.10 9.09
CA SER A 204 13.28 -12.88 8.11
C SER A 204 14.14 -13.46 6.97
N ALA A 205 15.45 -13.16 6.91
CA ALA A 205 16.34 -13.72 5.88
C ALA A 205 16.77 -15.16 6.18
N GLN A 206 16.80 -15.53 7.46
CA GLN A 206 17.37 -16.79 7.95
C GLN A 206 16.30 -17.82 8.37
N SER A 207 15.03 -17.62 7.98
CA SER A 207 13.90 -18.45 8.43
C SER A 207 13.69 -18.44 9.96
N VAL A 208 14.14 -17.36 10.62
CA VAL A 208 13.99 -17.13 12.05
C VAL A 208 12.94 -16.03 12.27
N THR A 209 12.00 -16.28 13.17
CA THR A 209 10.97 -15.31 13.58
C THR A 209 11.40 -14.61 14.86
N CYS A 210 11.20 -13.30 14.92
CA CYS A 210 11.29 -12.49 16.14
C CYS A 210 9.92 -11.83 16.35
N GLN A 211 9.28 -12.13 17.47
CA GLN A 211 7.94 -11.64 17.84
C GLN A 211 7.98 -11.08 19.25
N ALA A 212 7.33 -9.94 19.45
CA ALA A 212 7.21 -9.32 20.77
C ALA A 212 5.85 -9.64 21.42
N HIS A 213 5.82 -9.68 22.73
CA HIS A 213 4.64 -9.78 23.56
C HIS A 213 4.82 -8.84 24.74
N PHE A 214 3.94 -7.85 24.85
CA PHE A 214 3.92 -6.91 25.97
C PHE A 214 2.98 -7.49 27.03
N VAL A 215 3.57 -7.97 28.11
CA VAL A 215 2.89 -8.75 29.14
C VAL A 215 1.88 -7.86 29.88
N GLU A 216 0.80 -8.46 30.38
CA GLU A 216 -0.17 -7.74 31.20
C GLU A 216 0.50 -7.08 32.42
N MET A 217 0.03 -5.88 32.78
CA MET A 217 0.65 -5.07 33.82
C MET A 217 0.48 -5.73 35.20
N GLU A 218 1.60 -6.05 35.85
CA GLU A 218 1.57 -6.57 37.22
C GLU A 218 1.37 -5.44 38.26
N PRO A 219 0.55 -5.67 39.32
CA PRO A 219 0.42 -4.72 40.43
C PRO A 219 1.77 -4.37 41.05
N GLY A 220 2.05 -3.06 41.20
CA GLY A 220 3.30 -2.55 41.77
C GLY A 220 4.38 -2.20 40.74
N PHE A 221 4.11 -2.40 39.44
CA PHE A 221 4.92 -1.91 38.32
C PHE A 221 4.13 -0.86 37.54
N ASP A 222 4.83 0.16 37.04
CA ASP A 222 4.28 1.19 36.16
C ASP A 222 4.66 0.97 34.69
N HIS A 223 5.46 -0.07 34.41
CA HIS A 223 5.84 -0.53 33.08
C HIS A 223 5.53 -2.01 32.87
N VAL A 224 5.15 -2.37 31.65
CA VAL A 224 4.97 -3.76 31.23
C VAL A 224 6.31 -4.41 30.84
N ALA A 225 6.43 -5.72 31.08
CA ALA A 225 7.56 -6.49 30.58
C ALA A 225 7.44 -6.72 29.06
N SER A 226 8.52 -6.45 28.33
CA SER A 226 8.65 -6.78 26.91
C SER A 226 9.26 -8.17 26.75
N LEU A 227 8.46 -9.16 26.36
CA LEU A 227 8.90 -10.52 26.07
C LEU A 227 9.09 -10.73 24.57
N VAL A 228 10.22 -11.25 24.13
CA VAL A 228 10.54 -11.47 22.72
C VAL A 228 10.82 -12.94 22.45
N ARG A 229 9.98 -13.55 21.62
CA ARG A 229 10.10 -14.93 21.15
C ARG A 229 10.96 -14.99 19.89
N ILE A 230 12.02 -15.80 19.97
CA ILE A 230 12.90 -16.14 18.85
C ILE A 230 12.73 -17.62 18.52
N GLY A 231 12.36 -17.96 17.29
CA GLY A 231 12.11 -19.34 16.88
C GLY A 231 12.31 -19.59 15.38
N GLN A 232 12.44 -20.87 14.99
CA GLN A 232 12.40 -21.31 13.60
C GLN A 232 10.96 -21.64 13.19
N ILE A 233 10.60 -21.35 11.95
CA ILE A 233 9.28 -21.71 11.39
C ILE A 233 9.28 -23.24 11.19
N GLN A 234 8.59 -23.99 12.05
CA GLN A 234 8.32 -25.41 11.80
C GLN A 234 7.44 -25.58 10.55
N ASN A 235 7.60 -26.71 9.85
CA ASN A 235 6.92 -27.05 8.60
C ASN A 235 5.39 -26.94 8.73
N LEU A 236 4.83 -25.83 8.23
CA LEU A 236 3.40 -25.51 8.25
C LEU A 236 2.51 -26.44 7.38
N GLY A 237 3.03 -27.57 6.87
CA GLY A 237 2.35 -28.45 5.92
C GLY A 237 2.63 -28.11 4.44
N SER A 238 2.03 -28.88 3.54
CA SER A 238 2.19 -28.73 2.09
C SER A 238 1.46 -27.49 1.57
N LYS A 239 2.19 -26.58 0.92
CA LYS A 239 1.60 -25.38 0.31
C LYS A 239 0.91 -25.72 -1.02
N PRO A 240 -0.25 -25.10 -1.32
CA PRO A 240 -0.92 -25.31 -2.59
C PRO A 240 -0.06 -24.83 -3.75
N PHE A 241 -0.21 -25.50 -4.90
CA PHE A 241 0.48 -25.12 -6.14
C PHE A 241 0.14 -23.68 -6.54
N LYS A 242 1.14 -22.92 -7.01
CA LYS A 242 0.97 -21.58 -7.57
C LYS A 242 1.88 -21.42 -8.78
N PHE A 243 1.31 -20.87 -9.85
CA PHE A 243 2.02 -20.59 -11.09
C PHE A 243 2.94 -19.37 -10.94
N PHE A 244 4.22 -19.53 -11.30
CA PHE A 244 5.18 -18.44 -11.31
C PHE A 244 5.42 -17.95 -12.73
N ASN A 245 5.25 -16.64 -12.95
CA ASN A 245 5.37 -16.04 -14.29
C ASN A 245 6.79 -16.17 -14.88
N MET A 246 7.80 -16.43 -14.05
CA MET A 246 9.17 -16.70 -14.51
C MET A 246 9.26 -17.95 -15.40
N TRP A 247 8.39 -18.95 -15.20
CA TRP A 247 8.42 -20.18 -15.99
C TRP A 247 8.09 -19.94 -17.47
N LEU A 248 7.31 -18.90 -17.78
CA LEU A 248 6.94 -18.53 -19.16
C LEU A 248 8.15 -18.21 -20.04
N LYS A 249 9.30 -17.87 -19.43
CA LYS A 249 10.54 -17.52 -20.14
C LYS A 249 11.49 -18.72 -20.30
N HIS A 250 11.19 -19.86 -19.69
CA HIS A 250 12.06 -21.03 -19.75
C HIS A 250 11.91 -21.73 -21.11
N LYS A 251 13.04 -22.14 -21.72
CA LYS A 251 13.07 -22.77 -23.06
C LYS A 251 12.13 -23.98 -23.17
N ASN A 252 12.18 -24.90 -22.19
CA ASN A 252 11.39 -26.13 -22.22
C ASN A 252 9.92 -25.93 -21.80
N PHE A 253 9.50 -24.72 -21.42
CA PHE A 253 8.14 -24.51 -20.89
C PHE A 253 7.07 -24.83 -21.94
N LYS A 254 7.28 -24.39 -23.19
CA LYS A 254 6.33 -24.64 -24.30
C LYS A 254 6.23 -26.13 -24.63
N ASP A 255 7.34 -26.86 -24.60
CA ASP A 255 7.35 -28.31 -24.84
C ASP A 255 6.63 -29.06 -23.72
N ILE A 256 6.90 -28.72 -22.46
CA ILE A 256 6.22 -29.32 -21.30
C ILE A 256 4.71 -29.06 -21.40
N LEU A 257 4.32 -27.84 -21.75
CA LEU A 257 2.92 -27.49 -21.95
C LEU A 257 2.31 -28.31 -23.09
N GLY A 258 2.92 -28.33 -24.28
CA GLY A 258 2.43 -29.09 -25.44
C GLY A 258 2.23 -30.58 -25.15
N ARG A 259 3.22 -31.24 -24.54
CA ARG A 259 3.16 -32.68 -24.18
C ARG A 259 2.02 -33.04 -23.23
N VAL A 260 1.59 -32.11 -22.38
CA VAL A 260 0.49 -32.33 -21.44
C VAL A 260 -0.84 -31.92 -22.06
N TRP A 261 -0.86 -30.79 -22.75
CA TRP A 261 -2.09 -30.17 -23.25
C TRP A 261 -2.69 -30.91 -24.46
N LEU A 262 -1.85 -31.52 -25.29
CA LEU A 262 -2.25 -32.33 -26.45
C LEU A 262 -2.70 -33.76 -26.07
N ARG A 263 -2.64 -34.14 -24.80
CA ARG A 263 -3.17 -35.44 -24.35
C ARG A 263 -4.69 -35.44 -24.48
N ASN A 264 -5.24 -36.53 -25.00
CA ASN A 264 -6.68 -36.70 -25.05
C ASN A 264 -7.24 -36.85 -23.62
N VAL A 265 -8.28 -36.08 -23.32
CA VAL A 265 -9.03 -36.15 -22.07
C VAL A 265 -10.51 -36.21 -22.43
N VAL A 266 -11.18 -37.27 -22.00
CA VAL A 266 -12.61 -37.48 -22.23
C VAL A 266 -13.42 -36.89 -21.07
N GLY A 267 -14.53 -36.23 -21.40
CA GLY A 267 -15.46 -35.62 -20.45
C GLY A 267 -16.01 -34.28 -20.96
N THR A 268 -16.80 -33.61 -20.12
CA THR A 268 -17.33 -32.25 -20.38
C THR A 268 -16.20 -31.25 -20.62
N ALA A 269 -16.46 -30.16 -21.36
CA ALA A 269 -15.44 -29.17 -21.69
C ALA A 269 -14.78 -28.58 -20.42
N GLN A 270 -15.60 -28.28 -19.39
CA GLN A 270 -15.11 -27.86 -18.08
C GLN A 270 -14.20 -28.90 -17.42
N PHE A 271 -14.55 -30.19 -17.49
CA PHE A 271 -13.73 -31.27 -16.93
C PHE A 271 -12.41 -31.44 -17.68
N ARG A 272 -12.43 -31.40 -19.02
CA ARG A 272 -11.22 -31.47 -19.86
C ARG A 272 -10.21 -30.40 -19.47
N LEU A 273 -10.66 -29.15 -19.38
CA LEU A 273 -9.83 -28.03 -18.96
C LEU A 273 -9.26 -28.23 -17.54
N ALA A 274 -10.12 -28.56 -16.56
CA ALA A 274 -9.71 -28.76 -15.18
C ALA A 274 -8.70 -29.90 -15.03
N ARG A 275 -8.89 -30.99 -15.79
CA ARG A 275 -7.98 -32.15 -15.78
C ARG A 275 -6.65 -31.82 -16.44
N LYS A 276 -6.62 -31.15 -17.60
CA LYS A 276 -5.38 -30.69 -18.26
C LYS A 276 -4.57 -29.78 -17.33
N LEU A 277 -5.22 -28.82 -16.67
CA LEU A 277 -4.58 -27.97 -15.65
C LEU A 277 -4.02 -28.79 -14.48
N LYS A 278 -4.77 -29.78 -13.98
CA LYS A 278 -4.31 -30.66 -12.89
C LYS A 278 -3.08 -31.48 -13.29
N LEU A 279 -3.07 -32.06 -14.50
CA LEU A 279 -1.96 -32.87 -15.02
C LEU A 279 -0.69 -32.03 -15.19
N LEU A 280 -0.82 -30.77 -15.59
CA LEU A 280 0.31 -29.85 -15.80
C LEU A 280 1.02 -29.45 -14.50
N LYS A 281 0.37 -29.59 -13.32
CA LYS A 281 0.97 -29.20 -12.03
C LYS A 281 2.27 -29.93 -11.72
N GLN A 282 2.32 -31.25 -11.93
CA GLN A 282 3.48 -32.06 -11.55
C GLN A 282 4.73 -31.75 -12.41
N PRO A 283 4.63 -31.72 -13.76
CA PRO A 283 5.76 -31.30 -14.60
C PRO A 283 6.28 -29.90 -14.26
N LEU A 284 5.40 -28.94 -13.95
CA LEU A 284 5.83 -27.59 -13.55
C LEU A 284 6.47 -27.55 -12.16
N LYS A 285 6.00 -28.37 -11.20
CA LYS A 285 6.66 -28.52 -9.90
C LYS A 285 8.07 -29.09 -10.07
N GLN A 286 8.23 -30.08 -10.94
CA GLN A 286 9.52 -30.67 -11.25
C GLN A 286 10.47 -29.65 -11.90
N LEU A 287 10.01 -28.94 -12.94
CA LEU A 287 10.76 -27.84 -13.56
C LEU A 287 11.20 -26.80 -12.52
N ASN A 288 10.31 -26.45 -11.59
CA ASN A 288 10.65 -25.50 -10.53
C ASN A 288 11.71 -26.03 -9.57
N LYS A 289 11.66 -27.32 -9.21
CA LYS A 289 12.65 -27.96 -8.34
C LYS A 289 14.01 -28.02 -9.02
N GLU A 290 14.06 -28.38 -10.29
CA GLU A 290 15.30 -28.56 -11.06
C GLU A 290 15.98 -27.23 -11.39
N GLU A 291 15.22 -26.24 -11.86
CA GLU A 291 15.78 -25.01 -12.45
C GLU A 291 15.71 -23.78 -11.53
N PHE A 292 14.67 -23.69 -10.70
CA PHE A 292 14.32 -22.44 -9.99
C PHE A 292 14.33 -22.54 -8.46
N SER A 293 14.62 -23.71 -7.87
CA SER A 293 14.74 -23.86 -6.42
C SER A 293 15.81 -22.90 -5.89
N HIS A 294 15.53 -22.21 -4.79
CA HIS A 294 16.47 -21.23 -4.22
C HIS A 294 16.99 -20.20 -5.26
N ILE A 295 16.11 -19.69 -6.14
CA ILE A 295 16.46 -18.83 -7.28
C ILE A 295 17.44 -17.68 -6.94
N SER A 296 17.32 -17.07 -5.76
CA SER A 296 18.25 -16.01 -5.32
C SER A 296 19.67 -16.50 -5.07
N ALA A 297 19.84 -17.71 -4.53
CA ALA A 297 21.15 -18.33 -4.36
C ALA A 297 21.74 -18.69 -5.73
N ARG A 298 20.95 -19.33 -6.59
CA ARG A 298 21.35 -19.69 -7.96
C ARG A 298 21.76 -18.49 -8.80
N ALA A 299 21.01 -17.39 -8.74
CA ALA A 299 21.34 -16.14 -9.44
C ALA A 299 22.63 -15.49 -8.90
N LYS A 300 22.91 -15.62 -7.60
CA LYS A 300 24.16 -15.15 -6.99
C LYS A 300 25.34 -16.01 -7.44
N GLU A 301 25.18 -17.33 -7.49
CA GLU A 301 26.17 -18.30 -7.91
C GLU A 301 26.49 -18.18 -9.40
N SER A 302 25.48 -18.14 -10.28
CA SER A 302 25.67 -17.94 -11.72
C SER A 302 26.40 -16.63 -12.05
N LYS A 303 26.22 -15.60 -11.22
CA LYS A 303 26.96 -14.34 -11.34
C LYS A 303 28.42 -14.47 -10.92
N LYS A 304 28.72 -15.27 -9.89
CA LYS A 304 30.11 -15.57 -9.52
C LYS A 304 30.79 -16.37 -10.63
N GLU A 305 30.09 -17.36 -11.17
CA GLU A 305 30.62 -18.21 -12.23
C GLU A 305 30.90 -17.44 -13.51
N TYR A 306 29.94 -16.62 -13.96
CA TYR A 306 30.18 -15.70 -15.07
C TYR A 306 31.41 -14.80 -14.85
N LYS A 307 31.63 -14.30 -13.62
CA LYS A 307 32.81 -13.49 -13.32
C LYS A 307 34.11 -14.30 -13.41
N ARG A 308 34.10 -15.56 -12.96
CA ARG A 308 35.25 -16.46 -13.02
C ARG A 308 35.63 -16.73 -14.48
N ILE A 309 34.66 -17.14 -15.31
CA ILE A 309 34.88 -17.41 -16.74
C ILE A 309 35.29 -16.13 -17.48
N TYR A 310 34.70 -14.98 -17.14
CA TYR A 310 35.10 -13.69 -17.71
C TYR A 310 36.56 -13.33 -17.40
N GLN A 311 37.05 -13.64 -16.19
CA GLN A 311 38.46 -13.43 -15.84
C GLN A 311 39.39 -14.37 -16.62
N LEU A 312 39.00 -15.63 -16.82
CA LEU A 312 39.76 -16.58 -17.63
C LEU A 312 39.79 -16.17 -19.11
N ALA A 313 38.66 -15.75 -19.68
CA ALA A 313 38.57 -15.26 -21.05
C ALA A 313 39.39 -13.97 -21.28
N LEU A 314 39.62 -13.15 -20.24
CA LEU A 314 40.53 -12.00 -20.31
C LEU A 314 42.01 -12.42 -20.37
N MET A 315 42.37 -13.54 -19.74
CA MET A 315 43.73 -14.08 -19.74
C MET A 315 44.05 -14.87 -21.02
N SER A 316 43.03 -15.42 -21.68
CA SER A 316 43.16 -16.23 -22.90
C SER A 316 42.18 -15.79 -24.00
N PRO A 317 42.34 -14.58 -24.58
CA PRO A 317 41.35 -13.99 -25.50
C PRO A 317 41.22 -14.69 -26.86
N SER A 318 42.14 -15.58 -27.22
CA SER A 318 42.13 -16.32 -28.48
C SER A 318 41.39 -17.67 -28.40
N ASP A 319 40.95 -18.10 -27.21
CA ASP A 319 40.28 -19.38 -27.01
C ASP A 319 38.78 -19.27 -27.33
N ASP A 320 38.36 -19.89 -28.43
CA ASP A 320 36.97 -19.87 -28.89
C ASP A 320 36.02 -20.73 -28.03
N ALA A 321 36.53 -21.77 -27.36
CA ALA A 321 35.74 -22.57 -26.43
C ALA A 321 35.40 -21.75 -25.17
N LEU A 322 36.39 -21.00 -24.64
CA LEU A 322 36.18 -20.07 -23.52
C LEU A 322 35.22 -18.93 -23.88
N LYS A 323 35.22 -18.43 -25.14
CA LYS A 323 34.26 -17.42 -25.60
C LYS A 323 32.84 -17.97 -25.62
N GLN A 324 32.66 -19.21 -26.08
CA GLN A 324 31.36 -19.87 -26.08
C GLN A 324 30.87 -20.11 -24.65
N GLU A 325 31.73 -20.64 -23.78
CA GLU A 325 31.41 -20.87 -22.36
C GLU A 325 31.04 -19.54 -21.65
N LEU A 326 31.76 -18.46 -21.95
CA LEU A 326 31.46 -17.12 -21.44
C LEU A 326 30.07 -16.64 -21.89
N LEU A 327 29.70 -16.85 -23.15
CA LEU A 327 28.40 -16.47 -23.69
C LEU A 327 27.27 -17.27 -23.02
N GLU A 328 27.47 -18.57 -22.81
CA GLU A 328 26.52 -19.43 -22.12
C GLU A 328 26.35 -19.04 -20.64
N ALA A 329 27.46 -18.83 -19.92
CA ALA A 329 27.45 -18.37 -18.54
C ALA A 329 26.78 -16.99 -18.40
N LYS A 330 27.02 -16.09 -19.37
CA LYS A 330 26.36 -14.78 -19.46
C LYS A 330 24.86 -14.93 -19.61
N ASN A 331 24.42 -15.73 -20.59
CA ASN A 331 22.99 -15.95 -20.87
C ASN A 331 22.28 -16.59 -19.68
N ARG A 332 22.89 -17.60 -19.06
CA ARG A 332 22.39 -18.25 -17.83
C ARG A 332 22.27 -17.26 -16.68
N SER A 333 23.28 -16.42 -16.48
CA SER A 333 23.30 -15.40 -15.42
C SER A 333 22.23 -14.31 -15.63
N ILE A 334 22.03 -13.87 -16.88
CA ILE A 334 20.96 -12.93 -17.24
C ILE A 334 19.58 -13.57 -16.99
N PHE A 335 19.39 -14.81 -17.45
CA PHE A 335 18.15 -15.56 -17.31
C PHE A 335 17.74 -15.75 -15.84
N LEU A 336 18.64 -16.29 -15.01
CA LEU A 336 18.35 -16.53 -13.59
C LEU A 336 18.08 -15.24 -12.82
N LYS A 337 18.77 -14.15 -13.17
CA LYS A 337 18.52 -12.84 -12.58
C LYS A 337 17.14 -12.27 -12.95
N ASP A 338 16.74 -12.37 -14.21
CA ASP A 338 15.42 -11.93 -14.68
C ASP A 338 14.29 -12.81 -14.12
N ALA A 339 14.55 -14.12 -13.95
CA ALA A 339 13.66 -15.04 -13.26
C ALA A 339 13.50 -14.70 -11.76
N GLU A 340 14.60 -14.47 -11.03
CA GLU A 340 14.59 -14.01 -9.64
C GLU A 340 13.75 -12.75 -9.49
N GLU A 341 13.98 -11.78 -10.36
CA GLU A 341 13.29 -10.50 -10.36
C GLU A 341 11.78 -10.66 -10.63
N THR A 342 11.42 -11.43 -11.66
CA THR A 342 10.02 -11.70 -12.01
C THR A 342 9.29 -12.37 -10.85
N TYR A 343 9.92 -13.36 -10.21
CA TYR A 343 9.39 -14.06 -9.04
C TYR A 343 9.18 -13.13 -7.84
N LEU A 344 10.17 -12.31 -7.49
CA LEU A 344 10.08 -11.38 -6.36
C LEU A 344 9.06 -10.28 -6.61
N ARG A 345 8.96 -9.76 -7.84
CA ARG A 345 7.96 -8.77 -8.23
C ARG A 345 6.54 -9.33 -8.08
N GLN A 346 6.31 -10.54 -8.59
CA GLN A 346 5.02 -11.23 -8.46
C GLN A 346 4.64 -11.43 -6.99
N LYS A 347 5.59 -11.83 -6.13
CA LYS A 347 5.37 -11.96 -4.68
C LYS A 347 5.14 -10.63 -3.97
N ALA A 348 5.88 -9.60 -4.34
CA ALA A 348 5.74 -8.26 -3.76
C ALA A 348 4.41 -7.59 -4.15
N LYS A 349 3.81 -7.97 -5.29
CA LYS A 349 2.71 -7.24 -5.94
C LYS A 349 3.06 -5.78 -6.21
N ALA A 350 4.32 -5.49 -6.53
CA ALA A 350 4.82 -4.14 -6.76
C ALA A 350 4.63 -3.74 -8.24
N THR A 351 3.58 -2.96 -8.52
CA THR A 351 3.19 -2.53 -9.88
C THR A 351 3.72 -1.15 -10.28
N HIS A 352 4.13 -0.31 -9.32
CA HIS A 352 4.39 1.12 -9.54
C HIS A 352 5.84 1.49 -9.88
N LEU A 353 6.80 0.59 -9.70
CA LEU A 353 8.20 0.89 -10.03
C LEU A 353 8.50 0.60 -11.51
N LEU A 354 9.00 1.62 -12.21
CA LEU A 354 9.44 1.52 -13.60
C LEU A 354 10.51 0.43 -13.78
N GLN A 355 10.56 -0.15 -14.98
CA GLN A 355 11.35 -1.34 -15.31
C GLN A 355 12.87 -1.23 -15.03
N THR A 356 13.39 -0.03 -14.83
CA THR A 356 14.82 0.27 -14.75
C THR A 356 15.33 0.58 -13.33
N ASP A 357 14.47 0.69 -12.32
CA ASP A 357 14.88 0.87 -10.91
C ASP A 357 14.73 -0.41 -10.06
N ARG A 358 14.80 -1.56 -10.74
CA ARG A 358 14.55 -2.89 -10.17
C ARG A 358 15.74 -3.36 -9.32
N CYS A 359 15.76 -2.92 -8.07
CA CYS A 359 16.62 -3.46 -7.04
C CYS A 359 15.95 -4.69 -6.41
N THR A 360 16.48 -5.91 -6.62
CA THR A 360 15.93 -7.13 -5.99
C THR A 360 15.90 -7.03 -4.45
N LYS A 361 16.85 -6.30 -3.84
CA LYS A 361 16.86 -6.00 -2.40
C LYS A 361 15.59 -5.28 -1.93
N TYR A 362 15.03 -4.38 -2.75
CA TYR A 362 13.78 -3.68 -2.44
C TYR A 362 12.59 -4.64 -2.42
N PHE A 363 12.44 -5.48 -3.47
CA PHE A 363 11.35 -6.46 -3.52
C PHE A 363 11.46 -7.49 -2.39
N HIS A 364 12.66 -7.96 -2.07
CA HIS A 364 12.89 -8.82 -0.91
C HIS A 364 12.43 -8.17 0.41
N SER A 365 12.77 -6.89 0.62
CA SER A 365 12.36 -6.16 1.82
C SER A 365 10.84 -6.07 1.94
N ILE A 366 10.14 -5.74 0.86
CA ILE A 366 8.67 -5.67 0.85
C ILE A 366 8.03 -7.03 1.11
N VAL A 367 8.48 -8.07 0.42
CA VAL A 367 7.94 -9.42 0.59
C VAL A 367 8.10 -9.86 2.05
N LYS A 368 9.25 -9.58 2.67
CA LYS A 368 9.50 -9.88 4.08
C LYS A 368 8.56 -9.10 5.00
N LYS A 369 8.47 -7.77 4.86
CA LYS A 369 7.55 -6.93 5.66
C LYS A 369 6.11 -7.42 5.54
N LYS A 370 5.65 -7.77 4.33
CA LYS A 370 4.31 -8.28 4.08
C LYS A 370 4.06 -9.65 4.71
N ASN A 371 5.04 -10.56 4.60
CA ASN A 371 4.94 -11.88 5.23
C ASN A 371 4.90 -11.75 6.76
N ALA A 372 5.70 -10.86 7.35
CA ALA A 372 5.68 -10.61 8.79
C ALA A 372 4.35 -10.02 9.25
N LYS A 373 3.80 -9.04 8.51
CA LYS A 373 2.50 -8.42 8.82
C LYS A 373 1.33 -9.38 8.71
N ASN A 374 1.34 -10.26 7.70
CA ASN A 374 0.22 -11.17 7.44
C ASN A 374 0.34 -12.51 8.19
N PHE A 375 1.43 -12.74 8.92
CA PHE A 375 1.61 -13.97 9.67
C PHE A 375 0.71 -13.95 10.90
N ILE A 376 -0.17 -14.95 11.02
CA ILE A 376 -1.07 -15.09 12.15
C ILE A 376 -0.42 -16.03 13.15
N ALA A 377 0.04 -15.50 14.28
CA ALA A 377 0.76 -16.27 15.29
C ALA A 377 -0.17 -16.89 16.33
N ALA A 378 -1.13 -16.10 16.82
CA ALA A 378 -2.15 -16.51 17.79
C ALA A 378 -3.39 -15.61 17.62
N LEU A 379 -4.51 -16.04 18.19
CA LEU A 379 -5.76 -15.30 18.25
C LEU A 379 -6.19 -15.16 19.71
N LYS A 380 -6.89 -14.06 20.02
CA LYS A 380 -7.59 -13.90 21.30
C LYS A 380 -8.97 -14.59 21.21
N LEU A 381 -9.24 -15.48 22.16
CA LEU A 381 -10.51 -16.19 22.32
C LEU A 381 -11.52 -15.32 23.09
N GLU A 382 -12.78 -15.73 23.11
CA GLU A 382 -13.88 -14.99 23.78
C GLU A 382 -13.67 -14.87 25.29
N ASP A 383 -13.07 -15.89 25.92
CA ASP A 383 -12.70 -15.91 27.34
C ASP A 383 -11.48 -15.01 27.68
N GLY A 384 -10.92 -14.35 26.67
CA GLY A 384 -9.75 -13.47 26.80
C GLY A 384 -8.39 -14.17 26.67
N SER A 385 -8.36 -15.51 26.64
CA SER A 385 -7.13 -16.29 26.50
C SER A 385 -6.59 -16.28 25.06
N LEU A 386 -5.32 -16.67 24.87
CA LEU A 386 -4.70 -16.76 23.54
C LEU A 386 -4.63 -18.21 23.06
N THR A 387 -4.77 -18.41 21.75
CA THR A 387 -4.55 -19.73 21.15
C THR A 387 -3.11 -20.21 21.37
N GLN A 388 -2.97 -21.49 21.72
CA GLN A 388 -1.69 -22.09 22.12
C GLN A 388 -0.99 -22.82 20.96
N SER A 389 -1.71 -23.10 19.87
CA SER A 389 -1.17 -23.81 18.70
C SER A 389 -1.73 -23.30 17.37
N MET A 390 -0.98 -23.55 16.28
CA MET A 390 -1.45 -23.26 14.92
C MET A 390 -2.67 -24.10 14.51
N GLY A 391 -2.83 -25.30 15.08
CA GLY A 391 -4.01 -26.14 14.85
C GLY A 391 -5.27 -25.54 15.47
N GLN A 392 -5.13 -24.97 16.68
CA GLN A 392 -6.23 -24.25 17.34
C GLN A 392 -6.61 -22.98 16.57
N VAL A 393 -5.62 -22.20 16.10
CA VAL A 393 -5.87 -21.05 15.20
C VAL A 393 -6.66 -21.47 13.96
N ALA A 394 -6.29 -22.60 13.35
CA ALA A 394 -6.99 -23.09 12.17
C ALA A 394 -8.43 -23.51 12.46
N THR A 395 -8.65 -24.21 13.57
CA THR A 395 -9.99 -24.65 14.00
C THR A 395 -10.89 -23.45 14.24
N GLU A 396 -10.40 -22.44 14.96
CA GLU A 396 -11.16 -21.24 15.30
C GLU A 396 -11.65 -20.46 14.06
N PHE A 397 -10.76 -20.27 13.08
CA PHE A 397 -11.16 -19.66 11.81
C PHE A 397 -12.16 -20.52 11.03
N VAL A 398 -11.97 -21.83 10.97
CA VAL A 398 -12.87 -22.73 10.24
C VAL A 398 -14.26 -22.71 10.87
N THR A 399 -14.36 -22.82 12.19
CA THR A 399 -15.63 -22.75 12.92
C THR A 399 -16.34 -21.41 12.66
N PHE A 400 -15.64 -20.30 12.84
CA PHE A 400 -16.22 -18.97 12.64
C PHE A 400 -16.74 -18.74 11.22
N PHE A 401 -15.93 -19.04 10.19
CA PHE A 401 -16.33 -18.80 8.81
C PHE A 401 -17.32 -19.83 8.27
N LYS A 402 -17.30 -21.06 8.79
CA LYS A 402 -18.35 -22.04 8.52
C LYS A 402 -19.69 -21.59 9.12
N GLY A 403 -19.70 -21.07 10.34
CA GLY A 403 -20.90 -20.46 10.93
C GLY A 403 -21.39 -19.22 10.18
N LEU A 404 -20.45 -18.41 9.65
CA LEU A 404 -20.80 -17.21 8.87
C LEU A 404 -21.38 -17.57 7.50
N PHE A 405 -20.64 -18.30 6.66
CA PHE A 405 -21.01 -18.56 5.26
C PHE A 405 -21.86 -19.82 5.08
N GLY A 406 -21.72 -20.82 5.95
CA GLY A 406 -22.34 -22.15 5.82
C GLY A 406 -23.66 -22.32 6.58
N THR A 407 -24.21 -21.25 7.14
CA THR A 407 -25.50 -21.27 7.85
C THR A 407 -26.57 -20.59 7.00
N TYR A 408 -27.67 -21.31 6.76
CA TYR A 408 -28.87 -20.73 6.14
C TYR A 408 -29.66 -19.96 7.19
N VAL A 409 -30.19 -18.80 6.80
CA VAL A 409 -31.13 -18.01 7.60
C VAL A 409 -32.32 -17.72 6.70
N PRO A 410 -33.55 -18.12 7.10
CA PRO A 410 -34.75 -17.83 6.34
C PRO A 410 -34.91 -16.33 6.08
N SER A 411 -35.38 -15.99 4.89
CA SER A 411 -35.81 -14.64 4.53
C SER A 411 -37.34 -14.61 4.60
N ASP A 412 -37.92 -13.68 5.34
CA ASP A 412 -39.36 -13.48 5.43
C ASP A 412 -39.70 -12.00 5.23
N GLY A 413 -40.89 -11.70 4.71
CA GLY A 413 -41.39 -10.34 4.51
C GLY A 413 -40.98 -9.66 3.19
N TYR A 414 -40.53 -10.42 2.18
CA TYR A 414 -40.24 -9.84 0.86
C TYR A 414 -41.52 -9.32 0.19
N ASP A 415 -41.54 -8.03 -0.15
CA ASP A 415 -42.65 -7.36 -0.81
C ASP A 415 -42.31 -6.97 -2.24
N ARG A 416 -42.99 -7.61 -3.19
CA ARG A 416 -42.81 -7.39 -4.64
C ARG A 416 -43.22 -5.98 -5.05
N HIS A 417 -44.16 -5.35 -4.34
CA HIS A 417 -44.60 -3.99 -4.63
C HIS A 417 -43.45 -2.97 -4.44
N VAL A 418 -42.54 -3.21 -3.50
CA VAL A 418 -41.35 -2.36 -3.29
C VAL A 418 -40.47 -2.32 -4.53
N ILE A 419 -40.23 -3.47 -5.18
CA ILE A 419 -39.44 -3.47 -6.41
C ILE A 419 -40.23 -2.87 -7.56
N HIS A 420 -41.50 -3.20 -7.74
CA HIS A 420 -42.30 -2.67 -8.85
C HIS A 420 -42.56 -1.15 -8.77
N SER A 421 -42.29 -0.48 -7.64
CA SER A 421 -42.42 0.98 -7.53
C SER A 421 -41.31 1.77 -8.24
N GLY A 422 -40.25 1.12 -8.70
CA GLY A 422 -39.13 1.75 -9.40
C GLY A 422 -38.95 1.26 -10.84
N ALA A 423 -37.89 1.74 -11.50
CA ALA A 423 -37.61 1.33 -12.88
C ALA A 423 -37.26 -0.18 -12.98
N THR A 424 -37.79 -0.82 -14.00
CA THR A 424 -37.47 -2.21 -14.41
C THR A 424 -36.79 -2.21 -15.77
N LEU A 425 -36.23 -3.36 -16.17
CA LEU A 425 -35.60 -3.50 -17.48
C LEU A 425 -36.62 -3.47 -18.63
N ASP A 426 -36.25 -2.82 -19.74
CA ASP A 426 -37.00 -2.89 -20.99
C ASP A 426 -36.66 -4.14 -21.83
N HIS A 427 -37.48 -4.46 -22.83
CA HIS A 427 -37.29 -5.64 -23.69
C HIS A 427 -35.91 -5.68 -24.39
N THR A 428 -35.40 -4.53 -24.85
CA THR A 428 -34.10 -4.48 -25.54
C THR A 428 -32.93 -4.74 -24.59
N GLN A 429 -33.07 -4.33 -23.32
CA GLN A 429 -32.10 -4.58 -22.27
C GLN A 429 -32.10 -6.05 -21.84
N VAL A 430 -33.30 -6.64 -21.73
CA VAL A 430 -33.51 -8.08 -21.46
C VAL A 430 -32.81 -8.93 -22.53
N GLU A 431 -33.06 -8.68 -23.81
CA GLU A 431 -32.42 -9.42 -24.91
C GLU A 431 -30.89 -9.30 -24.91
N ARG A 432 -30.37 -8.11 -24.59
CA ARG A 432 -28.92 -7.86 -24.53
C ARG A 432 -28.21 -8.71 -23.47
N LEU A 433 -28.87 -9.02 -22.36
CA LEU A 433 -28.30 -9.83 -21.28
C LEU A 433 -28.11 -11.30 -21.69
N ILE A 434 -29.05 -11.85 -22.45
CA ILE A 434 -29.09 -13.29 -22.82
C ILE A 434 -28.52 -13.59 -24.21
N ARG A 435 -28.01 -12.60 -24.93
CA ARG A 435 -27.36 -12.81 -26.24
C ARG A 435 -26.30 -13.93 -26.18
N PRO A 436 -26.10 -14.73 -27.23
CA PRO A 436 -25.09 -15.78 -27.24
C PRO A 436 -23.69 -15.29 -26.85
N ILE A 437 -22.95 -16.09 -26.08
CA ILE A 437 -21.55 -15.78 -25.72
C ILE A 437 -20.65 -16.08 -26.91
N THR A 438 -19.70 -15.19 -27.21
CA THR A 438 -18.72 -15.40 -28.27
C THR A 438 -17.32 -15.66 -27.71
N ASN A 439 -16.49 -16.39 -28.46
CA ASN A 439 -15.08 -16.60 -28.12
C ASN A 439 -14.30 -15.27 -28.00
N LEU A 440 -14.70 -14.25 -28.75
CA LEU A 440 -14.13 -12.91 -28.66
C LEU A 440 -14.45 -12.25 -27.31
N GLU A 441 -15.70 -12.34 -26.84
CA GLU A 441 -16.13 -11.84 -25.53
C GLU A 441 -15.40 -12.55 -24.38
N ILE A 442 -15.23 -13.87 -24.49
CA ILE A 442 -14.44 -14.69 -23.53
C ILE A 442 -12.97 -14.22 -23.50
N LYS A 443 -12.37 -14.03 -24.68
CA LYS A 443 -10.99 -13.54 -24.79
C LYS A 443 -10.85 -12.14 -24.19
N GLN A 444 -11.76 -11.22 -24.50
CA GLN A 444 -11.75 -9.86 -23.93
C GLN A 444 -11.86 -9.90 -22.41
N ALA A 445 -12.80 -10.67 -21.86
CA ALA A 445 -12.97 -10.85 -20.42
C ALA A 445 -11.69 -11.37 -19.75
N LEU A 446 -10.99 -12.36 -20.34
CA LEU A 446 -9.70 -12.82 -19.84
C LEU A 446 -8.62 -11.73 -19.91
N PHE A 447 -8.52 -11.03 -21.04
CA PHE A 447 -7.46 -10.05 -21.31
C PHE A 447 -7.59 -8.79 -20.44
N ASP A 448 -8.79 -8.47 -19.96
CA ASP A 448 -9.05 -7.43 -18.96
C ASP A 448 -8.56 -7.80 -17.55
N ILE A 449 -8.44 -9.10 -17.22
CA ILE A 449 -7.97 -9.54 -15.90
C ILE A 449 -6.46 -9.35 -15.80
N GLY A 450 -5.99 -8.46 -14.91
CA GLY A 450 -4.55 -8.21 -14.72
C GLY A 450 -3.71 -9.49 -14.47
N ASN A 451 -2.50 -9.55 -15.03
CA ASN A 451 -1.65 -10.75 -15.10
C ASN A 451 -1.25 -11.34 -13.73
N ASP A 452 -1.05 -10.48 -12.73
CA ASP A 452 -0.57 -10.85 -11.40
C ASP A 452 -1.69 -10.97 -10.34
N LYS A 453 -2.95 -11.12 -10.77
CA LYS A 453 -4.08 -11.37 -9.85
C LYS A 453 -3.92 -12.74 -9.20
N ALA A 454 -4.30 -12.83 -7.92
CA ALA A 454 -4.12 -14.06 -7.13
C ALA A 454 -4.94 -15.21 -7.72
N PRO A 455 -4.36 -16.41 -7.90
CA PRO A 455 -5.07 -17.58 -8.42
C PRO A 455 -5.99 -18.21 -7.36
N GLY A 456 -6.92 -19.06 -7.81
CA GLY A 456 -7.74 -19.90 -6.94
C GLY A 456 -7.05 -21.23 -6.59
N PRO A 457 -7.82 -22.24 -6.14
CA PRO A 457 -7.32 -23.58 -5.83
C PRO A 457 -6.54 -24.27 -6.97
N ASP A 458 -6.84 -23.94 -8.24
CA ASP A 458 -6.10 -24.48 -9.38
C ASP A 458 -4.64 -23.98 -9.41
N GLY A 459 -4.34 -22.83 -8.82
CA GLY A 459 -3.02 -22.22 -8.75
C GLY A 459 -2.58 -21.45 -10.00
N TYR A 460 -3.40 -21.33 -11.04
CA TYR A 460 -3.02 -20.68 -12.31
C TYR A 460 -3.46 -19.21 -12.37
N SER A 461 -2.59 -18.33 -12.86
CA SER A 461 -2.87 -16.90 -13.05
C SER A 461 -3.39 -16.61 -14.47
N SER A 462 -3.99 -15.44 -14.69
CA SER A 462 -4.40 -15.03 -16.05
C SER A 462 -3.21 -14.89 -17.00
N ALA A 463 -1.99 -14.62 -16.48
CA ALA A 463 -0.77 -14.60 -17.27
C ALA A 463 -0.52 -15.93 -18.00
N PHE A 464 -0.81 -17.06 -17.37
CA PHE A 464 -0.69 -18.38 -17.99
C PHE A 464 -1.57 -18.49 -19.24
N PHE A 465 -2.85 -18.15 -19.14
CA PHE A 465 -3.78 -18.24 -20.26
C PHE A 465 -3.44 -17.25 -21.37
N LYS A 466 -3.13 -15.99 -21.04
CA LYS A 466 -2.82 -14.96 -22.04
C LYS A 466 -1.57 -15.28 -22.85
N SER A 467 -0.49 -15.71 -22.19
CA SER A 467 0.79 -16.02 -22.86
C SER A 467 0.77 -17.32 -23.66
N ASN A 468 -0.26 -18.15 -23.49
CA ASN A 468 -0.41 -19.44 -24.17
C ASN A 468 -1.74 -19.56 -24.93
N TRP A 469 -2.38 -18.42 -25.24
CA TRP A 469 -3.73 -18.37 -25.80
C TRP A 469 -3.91 -19.24 -27.06
N SER A 470 -2.88 -19.33 -27.91
CA SER A 470 -2.91 -20.13 -29.13
C SER A 470 -3.09 -21.64 -28.89
N LEU A 471 -2.70 -22.14 -27.71
CA LEU A 471 -2.79 -23.58 -27.37
C LEU A 471 -3.89 -23.86 -26.35
N VAL A 472 -4.12 -22.94 -25.40
CA VAL A 472 -5.05 -23.18 -24.28
C VAL A 472 -6.37 -22.41 -24.42
N GLY A 473 -6.46 -21.50 -25.38
CA GLY A 473 -7.59 -20.58 -25.52
C GLY A 473 -8.87 -21.29 -25.94
N GLU A 474 -8.79 -22.28 -26.82
CA GLU A 474 -9.93 -23.06 -27.30
C GLU A 474 -10.59 -23.85 -26.15
N ASP A 475 -9.82 -24.65 -25.40
CA ASP A 475 -10.33 -25.38 -24.23
C ASP A 475 -10.97 -24.44 -23.19
N LEU A 476 -10.44 -23.22 -23.02
CA LEU A 476 -11.04 -22.23 -22.13
C LEU A 476 -12.37 -21.71 -22.68
N CYS A 477 -12.42 -21.39 -23.97
CA CYS A 477 -13.63 -20.93 -24.64
C CYS A 477 -14.74 -21.98 -24.59
N GLU A 478 -14.42 -23.24 -24.89
CA GLU A 478 -15.37 -24.35 -24.80
C GLU A 478 -15.89 -24.54 -23.37
N ALA A 479 -15.00 -24.54 -22.36
CA ALA A 479 -15.39 -24.71 -20.96
C ALA A 479 -16.30 -23.57 -20.46
N VAL A 480 -16.00 -22.34 -20.85
CA VAL A 480 -16.83 -21.16 -20.50
C VAL A 480 -18.14 -21.19 -21.29
N GLY A 481 -18.09 -21.52 -22.58
CA GLY A 481 -19.28 -21.67 -23.43
C GLY A 481 -20.24 -22.74 -22.92
N GLU A 482 -19.72 -23.89 -22.49
CA GLU A 482 -20.50 -24.99 -21.89
C GLU A 482 -21.25 -24.53 -20.63
N PHE A 483 -20.65 -23.69 -19.78
CA PHE A 483 -21.35 -23.11 -18.62
C PHE A 483 -22.56 -22.28 -19.06
N PHE A 484 -22.38 -21.37 -20.03
CA PHE A 484 -23.48 -20.51 -20.49
C PHE A 484 -24.55 -21.27 -21.29
N ALA A 485 -24.19 -22.36 -21.96
CA ALA A 485 -25.13 -23.22 -22.68
C ALA A 485 -25.93 -24.13 -21.74
N SER A 486 -25.27 -24.75 -20.75
CA SER A 486 -25.89 -25.74 -19.86
C SER A 486 -26.49 -25.14 -18.59
N GLY A 487 -26.03 -23.96 -18.17
CA GLY A 487 -26.36 -23.36 -16.88
C GLY A 487 -25.69 -24.02 -15.68
N ASN A 488 -24.82 -25.02 -15.87
CA ASN A 488 -24.22 -25.80 -14.80
C ASN A 488 -22.70 -25.55 -14.67
N MET A 489 -22.20 -25.47 -13.44
CA MET A 489 -20.79 -25.25 -13.16
C MET A 489 -20.13 -26.47 -12.51
N LEU A 490 -18.98 -26.87 -13.04
CA LEU A 490 -18.17 -27.92 -12.44
C LEU A 490 -17.67 -27.48 -11.04
N ARG A 491 -17.89 -28.29 -10.01
CA ARG A 491 -17.57 -27.98 -8.59
C ARG A 491 -16.15 -27.44 -8.38
N GLN A 492 -15.16 -28.00 -9.09
CA GLN A 492 -13.75 -27.58 -8.99
C GLN A 492 -13.52 -26.15 -9.50
N VAL A 493 -14.33 -25.68 -10.46
CA VAL A 493 -14.27 -24.31 -10.99
C VAL A 493 -14.74 -23.32 -9.93
N ASN A 494 -15.80 -23.68 -9.18
CA ASN A 494 -16.44 -22.80 -8.21
C ASN A 494 -15.83 -22.82 -6.79
N HIS A 495 -14.96 -23.79 -6.50
CA HIS A 495 -14.25 -23.85 -5.23
C HIS A 495 -13.32 -22.64 -5.02
N THR A 496 -13.34 -22.07 -3.81
CA THR A 496 -12.71 -20.77 -3.49
C THR A 496 -11.80 -20.86 -2.27
N ILE A 497 -10.62 -20.23 -2.34
CA ILE A 497 -9.75 -20.06 -1.18
C ILE A 497 -10.07 -18.73 -0.49
N ILE A 498 -10.41 -18.76 0.80
CA ILE A 498 -10.52 -17.57 1.65
C ILE A 498 -9.14 -17.20 2.16
N ALA A 499 -8.58 -16.11 1.63
CA ALA A 499 -7.35 -15.51 2.13
C ALA A 499 -7.68 -14.45 3.18
N LEU A 500 -7.08 -14.56 4.36
CA LEU A 500 -7.33 -13.67 5.48
C LEU A 500 -6.40 -12.46 5.45
N ILE A 501 -6.95 -11.25 5.56
CA ILE A 501 -6.19 -10.00 5.68
C ILE A 501 -6.51 -9.34 7.02
N PRO A 502 -5.52 -9.11 7.89
CA PRO A 502 -5.76 -8.46 9.18
C PRO A 502 -6.19 -6.99 8.99
N LYS A 503 -7.25 -6.58 9.71
CA LYS A 503 -7.73 -5.18 9.77
C LYS A 503 -6.86 -4.35 10.73
N THR A 504 -6.38 -4.96 11.80
CA THR A 504 -5.54 -4.35 12.85
C THR A 504 -4.28 -5.19 13.06
N ASN A 505 -3.23 -4.58 13.64
CA ASN A 505 -1.94 -5.27 13.88
C ASN A 505 -1.77 -5.78 15.32
N HIS A 506 -2.77 -5.59 16.20
CA HIS A 506 -2.64 -5.85 17.65
C HIS A 506 -3.76 -6.79 18.13
N SER A 507 -3.36 -7.89 18.79
CA SER A 507 -4.21 -8.87 19.48
C SER A 507 -5.51 -9.24 18.75
N PRO A 508 -5.44 -9.78 17.51
CA PRO A 508 -6.62 -9.91 16.66
C PRO A 508 -7.51 -11.08 17.09
N THR A 509 -8.82 -10.83 17.11
CA THR A 509 -9.85 -11.87 17.14
C THR A 509 -10.13 -12.36 15.72
N VAL A 510 -10.90 -13.45 15.56
CA VAL A 510 -11.32 -13.90 14.22
C VAL A 510 -12.11 -12.84 13.43
N SER A 511 -12.85 -11.97 14.12
CA SER A 511 -13.65 -10.90 13.52
C SER A 511 -12.82 -9.75 12.92
N ASP A 512 -11.55 -9.64 13.35
CA ASP A 512 -10.60 -8.63 12.89
C ASP A 512 -9.92 -8.98 11.56
N PHE A 513 -10.33 -10.07 10.92
CA PHE A 513 -9.85 -10.46 9.60
C PHE A 513 -10.89 -10.19 8.52
N ARG A 514 -10.42 -9.69 7.38
CA ARG A 514 -11.22 -9.57 6.16
C ARG A 514 -11.05 -10.84 5.32
N PRO A 515 -12.13 -11.58 5.00
CA PRO A 515 -12.06 -12.71 4.09
C PRO A 515 -11.98 -12.22 2.64
N ILE A 516 -10.93 -12.60 1.90
CA ILE A 516 -10.82 -12.33 0.45
C ILE A 516 -10.93 -13.64 -0.31
N SER A 517 -11.93 -13.73 -1.18
CA SER A 517 -12.19 -14.87 -2.04
C SER A 517 -11.21 -14.92 -3.21
N CYS A 518 -10.36 -15.94 -3.24
CA CYS A 518 -9.46 -16.23 -4.35
C CYS A 518 -10.07 -17.33 -5.22
N THR A 519 -10.66 -16.93 -6.34
CA THR A 519 -11.34 -17.81 -7.30
C THR A 519 -10.44 -18.21 -8.48
N ASN A 520 -10.76 -19.32 -9.14
CA ASN A 520 -10.06 -19.78 -10.34
C ASN A 520 -10.24 -18.79 -11.51
N VAL A 521 -9.32 -18.81 -12.47
CA VAL A 521 -9.39 -17.89 -13.62
C VAL A 521 -10.62 -18.15 -14.48
N THR A 522 -10.99 -19.41 -14.69
CA THR A 522 -12.21 -19.80 -15.44
C THR A 522 -13.46 -19.15 -14.83
N TYR A 523 -13.63 -19.26 -13.51
CA TYR A 523 -14.73 -18.59 -12.79
C TYR A 523 -14.68 -17.06 -12.97
N LYS A 524 -13.50 -16.44 -12.85
CA LYS A 524 -13.35 -14.99 -13.02
C LYS A 524 -13.74 -14.53 -14.42
N VAL A 525 -13.50 -15.34 -15.45
CA VAL A 525 -13.91 -15.03 -16.82
C VAL A 525 -15.44 -15.06 -16.92
N ILE A 526 -16.08 -16.11 -16.38
CA ILE A 526 -17.54 -16.23 -16.33
C ILE A 526 -18.17 -15.02 -15.62
N THR A 527 -17.76 -14.72 -14.39
CA THR A 527 -18.37 -13.60 -13.64
C THR A 527 -18.00 -12.24 -14.19
N LYS A 528 -16.86 -12.10 -14.87
CA LYS A 528 -16.51 -10.88 -15.60
C LYS A 528 -17.43 -10.65 -16.80
N ILE A 529 -17.82 -11.70 -17.54
CA ILE A 529 -18.79 -11.59 -18.63
C ILE A 529 -20.15 -11.15 -18.08
N LEU A 530 -20.65 -11.83 -17.05
CA LEU A 530 -21.92 -11.48 -16.38
C LEU A 530 -21.89 -10.03 -15.89
N ALA A 531 -20.83 -9.61 -15.19
CA ALA A 531 -20.68 -8.25 -14.69
C ALA A 531 -20.59 -7.20 -15.82
N SER A 532 -19.88 -7.50 -16.92
CA SER A 532 -19.76 -6.59 -18.06
C SER A 532 -21.09 -6.41 -18.81
N ARG A 533 -21.98 -7.39 -18.78
CA ARG A 533 -23.33 -7.28 -19.36
C ARG A 533 -24.30 -6.54 -18.44
N LEU A 534 -24.21 -6.78 -17.12
CA LEU A 534 -25.10 -6.18 -16.13
C LEU A 534 -24.74 -4.72 -15.80
N GLY A 535 -23.45 -4.40 -15.69
CA GLY A 535 -22.96 -3.09 -15.23
C GLY A 535 -23.53 -1.89 -15.99
N PRO A 536 -23.57 -1.89 -17.33
CA PRO A 536 -24.13 -0.78 -18.12
C PRO A 536 -25.62 -0.51 -17.89
N LEU A 537 -26.37 -1.45 -17.32
CA LEU A 537 -27.80 -1.31 -17.02
C LEU A 537 -28.06 -0.72 -15.64
N LEU A 538 -27.08 -0.76 -14.72
CA LEU A 538 -27.29 -0.25 -13.37
C LEU A 538 -27.68 1.24 -13.29
N PRO A 539 -27.16 2.16 -14.13
CA PRO A 539 -27.55 3.56 -14.05
C PRO A 539 -29.05 3.82 -14.26
N THR A 540 -29.77 2.95 -14.98
CA THR A 540 -31.21 3.11 -15.25
C THR A 540 -32.09 2.52 -14.15
N ILE A 541 -31.60 1.50 -13.42
CA ILE A 541 -32.36 0.78 -12.40
C ILE A 541 -32.10 1.33 -11.00
N ILE A 542 -30.85 1.68 -10.70
CA ILE A 542 -30.40 1.97 -9.35
C ILE A 542 -30.70 3.42 -8.95
N HIS A 543 -31.24 3.62 -7.76
CA HIS A 543 -31.61 4.90 -7.19
C HIS A 543 -30.42 5.90 -7.19
N PRO A 544 -30.60 7.19 -7.54
CA PRO A 544 -29.52 8.18 -7.64
C PRO A 544 -28.73 8.42 -6.35
N ALA A 545 -29.25 8.06 -5.17
CA ALA A 545 -28.56 8.18 -3.90
C ALA A 545 -27.43 7.15 -3.69
N GLN A 546 -27.40 6.07 -4.48
CA GLN A 546 -26.31 5.09 -4.48
C GLN A 546 -25.14 5.58 -5.34
N GLY A 547 -24.05 5.98 -4.73
CA GLY A 547 -22.87 6.52 -5.43
C GLY A 547 -21.83 5.47 -5.84
N ALA A 548 -21.89 4.25 -5.31
CA ALA A 548 -20.87 3.22 -5.55
C ALA A 548 -21.25 2.26 -6.68
N PHE A 549 -20.24 1.77 -7.40
CA PHE A 549 -20.32 0.71 -8.41
C PHE A 549 -21.32 0.91 -9.57
N VAL A 550 -21.91 2.10 -9.70
CA VAL A 550 -22.74 2.49 -10.84
C VAL A 550 -21.93 3.41 -11.76
N ASP A 551 -21.94 3.11 -13.06
CA ASP A 551 -21.17 3.88 -14.03
C ASP A 551 -21.62 5.35 -14.08
N GLY A 552 -20.67 6.25 -14.29
CA GLY A 552 -20.90 7.69 -14.32
C GLY A 552 -21.01 8.38 -12.95
N ARG A 553 -21.17 7.66 -11.84
CA ARG A 553 -21.29 8.24 -10.48
C ARG A 553 -19.94 8.43 -9.79
N LEU A 554 -19.78 9.51 -9.04
CA LEU A 554 -18.54 9.86 -8.36
C LEU A 554 -18.72 9.83 -6.84
N MET A 555 -17.79 9.18 -6.13
CA MET A 555 -17.76 9.16 -4.65
C MET A 555 -17.72 10.59 -4.05
N ALA A 556 -17.10 11.52 -4.74
CA ALA A 556 -17.01 12.92 -4.32
C ALA A 556 -18.39 13.59 -4.19
N ASP A 557 -19.38 13.20 -5.00
CA ASP A 557 -20.72 13.81 -4.98
C ASP A 557 -21.45 13.48 -3.67
N ASN A 558 -21.40 12.22 -3.21
CA ASN A 558 -21.93 11.80 -1.91
C ASN A 558 -21.26 12.55 -0.76
N ILE A 559 -19.94 12.69 -0.85
CA ILE A 559 -19.13 13.41 0.13
C ILE A 559 -19.54 14.88 0.21
N PHE A 560 -19.65 15.57 -0.94
CA PHE A 560 -20.02 16.98 -0.99
C PHE A 560 -21.40 17.21 -0.39
N LEU A 561 -22.36 16.38 -0.80
CA LEU A 561 -23.73 16.49 -0.31
C LEU A 561 -23.79 16.22 1.20
N ALA A 562 -23.21 15.13 1.70
CA ALA A 562 -23.18 14.83 3.14
C ALA A 562 -22.53 15.96 3.95
N GLN A 563 -21.40 16.50 3.46
CA GLN A 563 -20.68 17.61 4.11
C GLN A 563 -21.50 18.92 4.16
N GLU A 564 -22.29 19.21 3.12
CA GLU A 564 -23.21 20.36 3.15
C GLU A 564 -24.43 20.11 4.03
N LEU A 565 -24.94 18.88 4.10
CA LEU A 565 -26.09 18.53 4.93
C LEU A 565 -25.76 18.63 6.42
N VAL A 566 -24.58 18.17 6.87
CA VAL A 566 -24.16 18.26 8.29
C VAL A 566 -23.78 19.68 8.73
N LYS A 567 -23.66 20.62 7.79
CA LYS A 567 -23.25 21.98 8.09
C LYS A 567 -24.21 22.65 9.07
N GLY A 568 -23.65 23.17 10.16
CA GLY A 568 -24.40 23.91 11.18
C GLY A 568 -25.18 23.05 12.18
N TYR A 569 -24.93 21.72 12.26
CA TYR A 569 -25.54 20.86 13.31
C TYR A 569 -25.23 21.35 14.73
N THR A 570 -24.08 21.98 14.95
CA THR A 570 -23.65 22.50 16.27
C THR A 570 -24.16 23.92 16.59
N ARG A 571 -24.93 24.55 15.69
CA ARG A 571 -25.45 25.91 15.94
C ARG A 571 -26.65 25.85 16.89
N LYS A 572 -26.61 26.64 17.97
CA LYS A 572 -27.69 26.73 18.98
C LYS A 572 -29.07 27.05 18.39
N ARG A 573 -29.12 27.91 17.35
CA ARG A 573 -30.35 28.31 16.66
C ARG A 573 -30.42 27.69 15.26
N CYS A 574 -30.58 26.37 15.19
CA CYS A 574 -30.89 25.69 13.94
C CYS A 574 -32.14 24.80 14.09
N SER A 575 -32.82 24.54 12.98
CA SER A 575 -34.02 23.69 12.98
C SER A 575 -33.65 22.24 13.35
N PRO A 576 -34.54 21.51 14.04
CA PRO A 576 -34.36 20.09 14.35
C PRO A 576 -34.01 19.28 13.11
N ARG A 577 -32.94 18.49 13.18
CA ARG A 577 -32.43 17.70 12.06
C ARG A 577 -31.66 16.48 12.57
N CYS A 578 -31.69 15.42 11.78
CA CYS A 578 -31.06 14.15 12.11
C CYS A 578 -30.24 13.64 10.93
N MET A 579 -29.07 13.09 11.25
CA MET A 579 -28.29 12.21 10.38
C MET A 579 -28.03 10.90 11.13
N ILE A 580 -28.34 9.77 10.52
CA ILE A 580 -28.00 8.44 11.05
C ILE A 580 -26.94 7.84 10.16
N LYS A 581 -25.78 7.48 10.72
CA LYS A 581 -24.76 6.71 10.03
C LYS A 581 -24.93 5.24 10.40
N VAL A 582 -25.21 4.40 9.41
CA VAL A 582 -25.50 2.98 9.59
C VAL A 582 -24.27 2.15 9.21
N ASP A 583 -23.91 1.19 10.05
CA ASP A 583 -22.91 0.15 9.76
C ASP A 583 -23.64 -1.18 9.61
N LEU A 584 -23.49 -1.87 8.47
CA LEU A 584 -24.13 -3.17 8.24
C LEU A 584 -23.21 -4.32 8.69
N ARG A 585 -23.75 -5.27 9.47
CA ARG A 585 -22.96 -6.40 10.00
C ARG A 585 -22.51 -7.32 8.88
N LYS A 586 -21.21 -7.31 8.58
CA LYS A 586 -20.55 -8.20 7.60
C LYS A 586 -21.30 -8.23 6.25
N ALA A 587 -21.66 -7.05 5.73
CA ALA A 587 -22.63 -6.87 4.65
C ALA A 587 -22.52 -7.85 3.46
N TYR A 588 -21.32 -8.06 2.90
CA TYR A 588 -21.18 -9.02 1.79
C TYR A 588 -21.46 -10.45 2.24
N ASP A 589 -21.06 -10.83 3.44
CA ASP A 589 -21.02 -12.21 3.90
C ASP A 589 -22.40 -12.73 4.37
N THR A 590 -23.40 -11.86 4.52
CA THR A 590 -24.70 -12.17 5.14
C THR A 590 -25.91 -12.07 4.22
N VAL A 591 -25.77 -11.56 2.99
CA VAL A 591 -26.87 -11.45 2.00
C VAL A 591 -27.58 -12.79 1.82
N SER A 592 -28.91 -12.80 1.98
CA SER A 592 -29.73 -13.97 1.67
C SER A 592 -29.80 -14.22 0.15
N TRP A 593 -29.58 -15.47 -0.25
CA TRP A 593 -29.63 -15.88 -1.66
C TRP A 593 -31.06 -15.92 -2.20
N GLU A 594 -32.03 -16.30 -1.37
CA GLU A 594 -33.45 -16.31 -1.72
C GLU A 594 -33.94 -14.88 -2.02
N PHE A 595 -33.61 -13.95 -1.13
CA PHE A 595 -33.87 -12.52 -1.33
C PHE A 595 -33.22 -12.00 -2.62
N LEU A 596 -31.93 -12.30 -2.84
CA LEU A 596 -31.21 -11.88 -4.04
C LEU A 596 -31.92 -12.39 -5.31
N GLU A 597 -32.32 -13.66 -5.34
CA GLU A 597 -33.01 -14.25 -6.48
C GLU A 597 -34.34 -13.54 -6.78
N ASN A 598 -35.13 -13.29 -5.73
CA ASN A 598 -36.41 -12.58 -5.85
C ASN A 598 -36.24 -11.16 -6.38
N VAL A 599 -35.27 -10.40 -5.84
CA VAL A 599 -34.96 -9.04 -6.32
C VAL A 599 -34.52 -9.03 -7.78
N LEU A 600 -33.66 -9.97 -8.19
CA LEU A 600 -33.20 -10.05 -9.58
C LEU A 600 -34.37 -10.33 -10.54
N LYS A 601 -35.25 -11.27 -10.17
CA LYS A 601 -36.45 -11.63 -10.96
C LYS A 601 -37.40 -10.45 -11.09
N ASP A 602 -37.77 -9.81 -9.97
CA ASP A 602 -38.80 -8.77 -9.94
C ASP A 602 -38.29 -7.42 -10.52
N ILE A 603 -36.97 -7.18 -10.61
CA ILE A 603 -36.39 -6.06 -11.38
C ILE A 603 -36.53 -6.28 -12.91
N GLY A 604 -36.83 -7.50 -13.34
CA GLY A 604 -36.99 -7.88 -14.75
C GLY A 604 -35.73 -8.46 -15.39
N ILE A 605 -34.77 -8.96 -14.61
CA ILE A 605 -33.62 -9.67 -15.18
C ILE A 605 -34.10 -11.04 -15.72
N PRO A 606 -33.74 -11.42 -16.97
CA PRO A 606 -34.20 -12.66 -17.58
C PRO A 606 -33.87 -13.88 -16.71
N THR A 607 -34.81 -14.81 -16.55
CA THR A 607 -34.65 -16.02 -15.73
C THR A 607 -33.38 -16.80 -16.08
N LEU A 608 -33.03 -16.91 -17.36
CA LEU A 608 -31.80 -17.56 -17.80
C LEU A 608 -30.54 -16.89 -17.21
N PHE A 609 -30.50 -15.55 -17.20
CA PHE A 609 -29.39 -14.79 -16.64
C PHE A 609 -29.35 -14.88 -15.10
N VAL A 610 -30.52 -14.88 -14.45
CA VAL A 610 -30.65 -15.14 -13.02
C VAL A 610 -30.10 -16.52 -12.67
N ASN A 611 -30.45 -17.56 -13.43
CA ASN A 611 -29.94 -18.92 -13.21
C ASN A 611 -28.41 -18.98 -13.32
N TRP A 612 -27.79 -18.29 -14.29
CA TRP A 612 -26.32 -18.20 -14.37
C TRP A 612 -25.70 -17.52 -13.14
N ILE A 613 -26.32 -16.46 -12.63
CA ILE A 613 -25.87 -15.80 -11.39
C ILE A 613 -26.02 -16.74 -10.20
N MET A 614 -27.19 -17.37 -10.06
CA MET A 614 -27.53 -18.24 -8.93
C MET A 614 -26.64 -19.48 -8.91
N GLU A 615 -26.30 -20.07 -10.06
CA GLU A 615 -25.32 -21.15 -10.16
C GLU A 615 -23.94 -20.72 -9.64
N CYS A 616 -23.51 -19.48 -9.94
CA CYS A 616 -22.23 -18.96 -9.43
C CYS A 616 -22.22 -18.80 -7.90
N VAL A 617 -23.30 -18.28 -7.30
CA VAL A 617 -23.33 -17.96 -5.86
C VAL A 617 -23.69 -19.17 -5.00
N THR A 618 -24.69 -19.96 -5.39
CA THR A 618 -25.27 -21.02 -4.54
C THR A 618 -24.42 -22.29 -4.46
N THR A 619 -23.69 -22.64 -5.53
CA THR A 619 -22.83 -23.84 -5.57
C THR A 619 -21.42 -23.60 -5.03
N SER A 620 -21.24 -22.52 -4.26
CA SER A 620 -19.96 -22.10 -3.72
C SER A 620 -19.43 -23.04 -2.62
N SER A 621 -18.13 -23.29 -2.61
CA SER A 621 -17.46 -24.00 -1.51
C SER A 621 -16.12 -23.36 -1.19
N PHE A 622 -15.69 -23.48 0.07
CA PHE A 622 -14.59 -22.70 0.61
C PHE A 622 -13.57 -23.54 1.39
N SER A 623 -12.31 -23.10 1.33
CA SER A 623 -11.23 -23.50 2.23
C SER A 623 -10.46 -22.27 2.70
N ILE A 624 -9.94 -22.27 3.92
CA ILE A 624 -9.29 -21.10 4.52
C ILE A 624 -7.78 -21.21 4.38
N SER A 625 -7.13 -20.16 3.87
CA SER A 625 -5.67 -20.08 3.75
C SER A 625 -5.05 -19.38 4.96
N ILE A 626 -4.41 -20.14 5.85
CA ILE A 626 -3.75 -19.64 7.05
C ILE A 626 -2.24 -19.85 6.90
N ASN A 627 -1.46 -18.76 6.98
CA ASN A 627 0.00 -18.78 6.82
C ASN A 627 0.51 -19.50 5.55
N GLY A 628 -0.34 -19.58 4.52
CA GLY A 628 -0.05 -20.20 3.22
C GLY A 628 -0.44 -21.66 3.08
N VAL A 629 -1.12 -22.26 4.05
CA VAL A 629 -1.67 -23.63 4.01
C VAL A 629 -3.19 -23.59 4.07
N LEU A 630 -3.83 -24.56 3.43
CA LEU A 630 -5.29 -24.64 3.34
C LEU A 630 -5.83 -25.49 4.48
N HIS A 631 -6.87 -24.98 5.14
CA HIS A 631 -7.54 -25.61 6.26
C HIS A 631 -9.05 -25.60 6.05
N GLY A 632 -9.70 -26.69 6.45
CA GLY A 632 -11.14 -26.87 6.36
C GLY A 632 -11.69 -26.98 4.94
N TRP A 633 -12.90 -27.53 4.86
CA TRP A 633 -13.76 -27.51 3.69
C TRP A 633 -15.20 -27.35 4.17
N PHE A 634 -15.95 -26.44 3.54
CA PHE A 634 -17.38 -26.25 3.80
C PHE A 634 -18.08 -25.62 2.59
N GLU A 635 -19.39 -25.83 2.50
CA GLU A 635 -20.25 -25.22 1.48
C GLU A 635 -20.76 -23.86 1.95
N GLY A 636 -20.99 -22.95 0.99
CA GLY A 636 -21.73 -21.73 1.25
C GLY A 636 -23.23 -22.01 1.33
N LYS A 637 -23.93 -21.20 2.12
CA LYS A 637 -25.40 -21.14 2.23
C LYS A 637 -25.95 -19.71 2.15
N ARG A 638 -25.09 -18.69 2.22
CA ARG A 638 -25.44 -17.27 2.05
C ARG A 638 -24.21 -16.42 1.70
N GLY A 639 -24.45 -15.15 1.37
CA GLY A 639 -23.44 -14.13 1.15
C GLY A 639 -22.87 -14.07 -0.27
N LEU A 640 -22.07 -13.05 -0.51
CA LEU A 640 -21.42 -12.71 -1.76
C LEU A 640 -19.90 -12.69 -1.58
N ARG A 641 -19.15 -13.06 -2.62
CA ARG A 641 -17.70 -13.24 -2.55
C ARG A 641 -16.95 -11.92 -2.60
N GLN A 642 -16.24 -11.59 -1.53
CA GLN A 642 -15.34 -10.43 -1.52
C GLN A 642 -14.15 -10.64 -2.47
N GLY A 643 -14.12 -9.92 -3.59
CA GLY A 643 -13.08 -10.00 -4.62
C GLY A 643 -13.55 -10.54 -5.97
N ASP A 644 -14.82 -10.94 -6.08
CA ASP A 644 -15.48 -11.29 -7.33
C ASP A 644 -15.95 -10.02 -8.07
N PRO A 645 -15.67 -9.85 -9.38
CA PRO A 645 -16.17 -8.73 -10.17
C PRO A 645 -17.69 -8.52 -10.15
N MET A 646 -18.47 -9.59 -9.99
CA MET A 646 -19.95 -9.53 -10.05
C MET A 646 -20.57 -9.11 -8.70
N SER A 647 -19.97 -9.52 -7.58
CA SER A 647 -20.54 -9.29 -6.24
C SER A 647 -20.87 -7.83 -5.90
N PRO A 648 -20.05 -6.82 -6.25
CA PRO A 648 -20.40 -5.42 -5.99
C PRO A 648 -21.66 -4.95 -6.72
N LEU A 649 -21.91 -5.45 -7.93
CA LEU A 649 -23.11 -5.11 -8.70
C LEU A 649 -24.36 -5.73 -8.07
N LEU A 650 -24.27 -7.01 -7.68
CA LEU A 650 -25.35 -7.70 -6.99
C LEU A 650 -25.66 -7.05 -5.64
N PHE A 651 -24.64 -6.63 -4.89
CA PHE A 651 -24.83 -5.95 -3.62
C PHE A 651 -25.58 -4.63 -3.78
N VAL A 652 -25.25 -3.85 -4.82
CA VAL A 652 -25.96 -2.61 -5.13
C VAL A 652 -27.41 -2.87 -5.54
N ILE A 653 -27.68 -3.95 -6.28
CA ILE A 653 -29.04 -4.38 -6.60
C ILE A 653 -29.81 -4.79 -5.33
N CYS A 654 -29.19 -5.51 -4.39
CA CYS A 654 -29.80 -5.81 -3.10
C CYS A 654 -30.20 -4.52 -2.34
N LEU A 655 -29.31 -3.53 -2.31
CA LEU A 655 -29.56 -2.26 -1.65
C LEU A 655 -30.62 -1.39 -2.36
N GLU A 656 -30.88 -1.65 -3.65
CA GLU A 656 -31.95 -0.96 -4.39
C GLU A 656 -33.32 -1.21 -3.75
N TYR A 657 -33.56 -2.42 -3.23
CA TYR A 657 -34.78 -2.73 -2.48
C TYR A 657 -34.94 -1.78 -1.28
N PHE A 658 -33.87 -1.56 -0.50
CA PHE A 658 -33.89 -0.60 0.61
C PHE A 658 -34.22 0.82 0.12
N SER A 659 -33.58 1.27 -0.95
CA SER A 659 -33.81 2.60 -1.53
C SER A 659 -35.27 2.81 -1.98
N ARG A 660 -35.90 1.80 -2.59
CA ARG A 660 -37.32 1.87 -2.97
C ARG A 660 -38.23 1.82 -1.75
N MET A 661 -37.92 0.96 -0.77
CA MET A 661 -38.70 0.82 0.46
C MET A 661 -38.74 2.10 1.28
N ILE A 662 -37.58 2.75 1.48
CA ILE A 662 -37.51 4.02 2.22
C ILE A 662 -38.22 5.15 1.47
N ASP A 663 -38.17 5.18 0.14
CA ASP A 663 -38.87 6.20 -0.63
C ASP A 663 -40.39 6.07 -0.46
N LEU A 664 -40.94 4.85 -0.55
CA LEU A 664 -42.37 4.59 -0.30
C LEU A 664 -42.79 5.05 1.11
N ARG A 665 -42.01 4.72 2.14
CA ARG A 665 -42.34 5.05 3.54
C ARG A 665 -42.18 6.53 3.86
N THR A 666 -41.27 7.23 3.20
CA THR A 666 -41.03 8.67 3.42
C THR A 666 -42.02 9.59 2.71
N MET A 667 -42.87 9.07 1.81
CA MET A 667 -43.95 9.83 1.18
C MET A 667 -45.13 10.11 2.11
N GLY A 668 -45.27 9.38 3.22
CA GLY A 668 -46.37 9.56 4.16
C GLY A 668 -46.30 10.89 4.96
N PRO A 669 -47.44 11.39 5.45
CA PRO A 669 -47.51 12.69 6.17
C PRO A 669 -46.75 12.69 7.51
N ASN A 670 -46.43 11.51 8.04
CA ASN A 670 -45.73 11.34 9.31
C ASN A 670 -44.21 11.51 9.20
N PHE A 671 -43.64 11.48 7.99
CA PHE A 671 -42.22 11.69 7.79
C PHE A 671 -41.91 13.14 7.38
N LYS A 672 -40.89 13.73 7.99
CA LYS A 672 -40.38 15.05 7.60
C LYS A 672 -38.92 14.94 7.20
N TYR A 673 -38.62 15.43 6.00
CA TYR A 673 -37.25 15.47 5.49
C TYR A 673 -36.36 16.41 6.29
N HIS A 674 -35.06 16.15 6.21
CA HIS A 674 -34.06 17.13 6.62
C HIS A 674 -34.33 18.48 5.91
N PRO A 675 -34.16 19.64 6.58
CA PRO A 675 -34.57 20.94 6.04
C PRO A 675 -34.00 21.28 4.67
N LEU A 676 -32.79 20.79 4.36
CA LEU A 676 -32.11 21.00 3.08
C LEU A 676 -32.39 19.89 2.05
N CYS A 677 -33.22 18.91 2.38
CA CYS A 677 -33.50 17.74 1.55
C CYS A 677 -34.93 17.72 0.99
N SER A 678 -35.85 18.51 1.54
CA SER A 678 -37.29 18.46 1.21
C SER A 678 -37.58 18.65 -0.28
N LYS A 679 -36.92 19.61 -0.94
CA LYS A 679 -37.13 19.91 -2.38
C LYS A 679 -36.81 18.74 -3.30
N LEU A 680 -35.81 17.93 -2.95
CA LEU A 680 -35.38 16.77 -3.73
C LEU A 680 -35.76 15.44 -3.07
N LYS A 681 -36.57 15.48 -1.99
CA LYS A 681 -36.98 14.33 -1.18
C LYS A 681 -35.83 13.39 -0.78
N ILE A 682 -34.67 13.96 -0.42
CA ILE A 682 -33.47 13.16 -0.10
C ILE A 682 -33.61 12.55 1.30
N SER A 683 -33.84 11.24 1.37
CA SER A 683 -33.95 10.45 2.61
C SER A 683 -32.63 9.78 3.01
N HIS A 684 -31.78 9.43 2.05
CA HIS A 684 -30.56 8.66 2.29
C HIS A 684 -29.45 8.97 1.26
N LEU A 685 -28.22 8.56 1.60
CA LEU A 685 -27.08 8.42 0.70
C LEU A 685 -26.43 7.07 0.97
N ALA A 686 -26.11 6.33 -0.09
CA ALA A 686 -25.41 5.06 0.00
C ALA A 686 -24.14 5.08 -0.84
N TYR A 687 -23.08 4.47 -0.34
CA TYR A 687 -21.89 4.15 -1.11
C TYR A 687 -21.48 2.72 -0.78
N ALA A 688 -22.03 1.76 -1.52
CA ALA A 688 -21.99 0.35 -1.16
C ALA A 688 -22.61 0.15 0.23
N ASP A 689 -21.87 -0.40 1.20
CA ASP A 689 -22.32 -0.67 2.57
C ASP A 689 -22.32 0.56 3.49
N ASP A 690 -21.65 1.65 3.10
CA ASP A 690 -21.69 2.93 3.83
C ASP A 690 -23.03 3.65 3.58
N LEU A 691 -23.98 3.50 4.50
CA LEU A 691 -25.32 4.10 4.43
C LEU A 691 -25.48 5.26 5.42
N VAL A 692 -26.01 6.39 4.95
CA VAL A 692 -26.32 7.56 5.78
C VAL A 692 -27.75 8.01 5.51
N LEU A 693 -28.56 8.10 6.56
CA LEU A 693 -29.96 8.52 6.50
C LEU A 693 -30.12 9.95 7.00
N PHE A 694 -31.07 10.68 6.44
CA PHE A 694 -31.37 12.07 6.77
C PHE A 694 -32.86 12.29 7.00
N SER A 695 -33.19 12.98 8.09
CA SER A 695 -34.57 13.35 8.40
C SER A 695 -34.61 14.63 9.24
N LYS A 696 -35.82 15.09 9.55
CA LYS A 696 -36.04 16.03 10.64
C LYS A 696 -35.76 15.32 11.98
N GLY A 697 -35.18 16.04 12.93
CA GLY A 697 -34.87 15.52 14.27
C GLY A 697 -36.12 15.44 15.15
N ASP A 698 -37.07 14.57 14.80
CA ASP A 698 -38.27 14.26 15.60
C ASP A 698 -38.54 12.74 15.66
N CYS A 699 -39.24 12.30 16.70
CA CYS A 699 -39.47 10.88 16.97
C CYS A 699 -40.22 10.18 15.84
N ARG A 700 -41.20 10.84 15.20
CA ARG A 700 -42.00 10.24 14.12
C ARG A 700 -41.15 9.90 12.90
N SER A 701 -40.33 10.85 12.46
CA SER A 701 -39.48 10.67 11.29
C SER A 701 -38.37 9.64 11.55
N ILE A 702 -37.80 9.63 12.76
CA ILE A 702 -36.73 8.71 13.14
C ILE A 702 -37.26 7.28 13.32
N LYS A 703 -38.46 7.11 13.90
CA LYS A 703 -39.13 5.81 14.02
C LYS A 703 -39.30 5.13 12.66
N ILE A 704 -39.78 5.87 11.66
CA ILE A 704 -39.93 5.35 10.29
C ILE A 704 -38.59 4.88 9.73
N LEU A 705 -37.49 5.61 9.96
CA LEU A 705 -36.16 5.18 9.51
C LEU A 705 -35.70 3.90 10.22
N ALA A 706 -35.95 3.78 11.53
CA ALA A 706 -35.58 2.61 12.33
C ALA A 706 -36.34 1.35 11.85
N GLU A 707 -37.67 1.43 11.75
CA GLU A 707 -38.53 0.34 11.26
C GLU A 707 -38.14 -0.08 9.84
N THR A 708 -37.79 0.88 8.97
CA THR A 708 -37.32 0.58 7.61
C THR A 708 -36.00 -0.20 7.61
N LEU A 709 -35.07 0.10 8.51
CA LEU A 709 -33.81 -0.64 8.63
C LEU A 709 -34.02 -2.05 9.17
N GLU A 710 -34.91 -2.21 10.15
CA GLU A 710 -35.24 -3.51 10.74
C GLU A 710 -35.91 -4.43 9.72
N ASP A 711 -36.96 -3.95 9.05
CA ASP A 711 -37.67 -4.71 8.01
C ASP A 711 -36.73 -5.09 6.86
N TYR A 712 -35.85 -4.18 6.43
CA TYR A 712 -34.86 -4.50 5.41
C TYR A 712 -33.88 -5.58 5.89
N GLY A 713 -33.45 -5.50 7.15
CA GLY A 713 -32.55 -6.47 7.76
C GLY A 713 -33.15 -7.88 7.79
N MET A 714 -34.43 -8.00 8.17
CA MET A 714 -35.16 -9.27 8.21
C MET A 714 -35.28 -9.92 6.83
N VAL A 715 -35.62 -9.13 5.80
CA VAL A 715 -35.80 -9.65 4.44
C VAL A 715 -34.44 -9.97 3.79
N SER A 716 -33.47 -9.06 3.86
CA SER A 716 -32.22 -9.17 3.09
C SER A 716 -31.12 -9.97 3.78
N GLY A 717 -31.22 -10.18 5.10
CA GLY A 717 -30.14 -10.68 5.96
C GLY A 717 -29.09 -9.62 6.33
N LEU A 718 -29.24 -8.37 5.87
CA LEU A 718 -28.32 -7.26 6.13
C LEU A 718 -28.68 -6.52 7.42
N MET A 719 -28.41 -7.15 8.55
CA MET A 719 -28.69 -6.58 9.87
C MET A 719 -27.79 -5.38 10.19
N VAL A 720 -28.37 -4.39 10.86
CA VAL A 720 -27.64 -3.22 11.38
C VAL A 720 -26.72 -3.63 12.52
N ASN A 721 -25.56 -2.98 12.58
CA ASN A 721 -24.64 -3.07 13.67
C ASN A 721 -24.86 -1.91 14.65
N HIS A 722 -25.68 -2.15 15.67
CA HIS A 722 -26.04 -1.14 16.68
C HIS A 722 -24.81 -0.51 17.35
N ASP A 723 -23.78 -1.31 17.67
CA ASP A 723 -22.55 -0.84 18.34
C ASP A 723 -21.69 0.11 17.49
N LYS A 724 -21.80 0.01 16.16
CA LYS A 724 -20.99 0.83 15.22
C LYS A 724 -21.80 1.89 14.49
N SER A 725 -23.13 1.83 14.62
CA SER A 725 -24.04 2.82 14.04
C SER A 725 -24.18 3.99 15.00
N ASN A 726 -24.32 5.19 14.45
CA ASN A 726 -24.37 6.41 15.25
C ASN A 726 -25.46 7.35 14.74
N ILE A 727 -26.15 7.99 15.69
CA ILE A 727 -27.12 9.04 15.42
C ILE A 727 -26.55 10.42 15.76
N PHE A 728 -26.74 11.40 14.87
CA PHE A 728 -26.28 12.77 15.02
C PHE A 728 -27.48 13.71 14.94
N LEU A 729 -27.66 14.53 15.97
CA LEU A 729 -28.80 15.43 16.09
C LEU A 729 -28.33 16.88 16.11
N GLY A 730 -29.08 17.76 15.46
CA GLY A 730 -28.88 19.20 15.47
C GLY A 730 -30.18 19.96 15.74
N GLY A 731 -30.05 21.14 16.34
CA GLY A 731 -31.19 21.97 16.75
C GLY A 731 -31.66 21.68 18.18
N ASN A 732 -32.71 22.37 18.61
CA ASN A 732 -33.28 22.16 19.96
C ASN A 732 -34.09 20.87 20.00
N VAL A 733 -33.44 19.76 20.36
CA VAL A 733 -34.04 18.42 20.51
C VAL A 733 -33.84 17.82 21.90
N ALA A 734 -33.36 18.61 22.87
CA ALA A 734 -32.97 18.11 24.20
C ALA A 734 -34.12 17.37 24.91
N ASN A 735 -35.35 17.88 24.82
CA ASN A 735 -36.52 17.29 25.47
C ASN A 735 -36.95 15.94 24.84
N ALA A 736 -36.62 15.70 23.56
CA ALA A 736 -36.98 14.48 22.84
C ALA A 736 -35.80 13.49 22.75
N LEU A 737 -34.62 13.85 23.28
CA LEU A 737 -33.39 13.08 23.10
C LEU A 737 -33.50 11.64 23.64
N PRO A 738 -33.99 11.37 24.87
CA PRO A 738 -34.08 10.00 25.39
C PRO A 738 -34.99 9.13 24.52
N GLN A 739 -36.18 9.64 24.19
CA GLN A 739 -37.16 8.95 23.33
C GLN A 739 -36.59 8.65 21.94
N ILE A 740 -35.80 9.56 21.37
CA ILE A 740 -35.16 9.34 20.08
C ILE A 740 -34.09 8.24 20.14
N LEU A 741 -33.30 8.19 21.21
CA LEU A 741 -32.25 7.18 21.37
C LEU A 741 -32.84 5.79 21.59
N ASP A 742 -33.93 5.69 22.36
CA ASP A 742 -34.65 4.43 22.59
C ASP A 742 -35.26 3.83 21.30
N LEU A 743 -35.60 4.67 20.30
CA LEU A 743 -36.19 4.20 19.04
C LEU A 743 -35.20 3.50 18.10
N VAL A 744 -33.90 3.80 18.19
CA VAL A 744 -32.88 3.31 17.25
C VAL A 744 -31.84 2.40 17.90
N ASP A 745 -31.71 2.44 19.23
CA ASP A 745 -30.66 1.74 19.98
C ASP A 745 -29.25 2.02 19.40
N PHE A 746 -28.99 3.29 19.08
CA PHE A 746 -27.70 3.74 18.57
C PHE A 746 -27.05 4.72 19.54
N GLN A 747 -25.72 4.68 19.60
CA GLN A 747 -24.97 5.68 20.35
C GLN A 747 -25.08 7.06 19.68
N GLN A 748 -25.27 8.10 20.50
CA GLN A 748 -25.19 9.48 20.03
C GLN A 748 -23.75 9.79 19.57
N GLY A 749 -23.61 10.05 18.28
CA GLY A 749 -22.33 10.39 17.68
C GLY A 749 -21.92 11.84 17.93
N SER A 750 -20.62 12.10 17.83
CA SER A 750 -20.05 13.46 17.89
C SER A 750 -19.30 13.79 16.61
N PHE A 751 -19.33 15.07 16.21
CA PHE A 751 -18.55 15.56 15.09
C PHE A 751 -17.15 16.00 15.54
N PRO A 752 -16.11 15.83 14.70
CA PRO A 752 -16.15 15.28 13.33
C PRO A 752 -16.32 13.76 13.29
N VAL A 753 -17.04 13.25 12.29
CA VAL A 753 -17.20 11.81 12.05
C VAL A 753 -16.56 11.41 10.72
N ARG A 754 -15.95 10.23 10.66
CA ARG A 754 -15.37 9.71 9.41
C ARG A 754 -16.46 9.13 8.50
N TYR A 755 -16.49 9.55 7.24
CA TYR A 755 -17.35 9.03 6.17
C TYR A 755 -16.56 8.95 4.87
N LEU A 756 -16.58 7.81 4.18
CA LEU A 756 -15.86 7.58 2.92
C LEU A 756 -14.38 7.99 2.95
N GLY A 757 -13.74 7.75 4.10
CA GLY A 757 -12.32 7.99 4.30
C GLY A 757 -11.95 9.41 4.75
N ILE A 758 -12.89 10.34 4.85
CA ILE A 758 -12.64 11.75 5.23
C ILE A 758 -13.49 12.20 6.43
N PRO A 759 -13.12 13.28 7.13
CA PRO A 759 -13.94 13.84 8.20
C PRO A 759 -15.11 14.66 7.64
N LEU A 760 -16.32 14.40 8.15
CA LEU A 760 -17.47 15.28 8.06
C LEU A 760 -17.48 16.21 9.28
N ALA A 761 -17.58 17.51 9.04
CA ALA A 761 -17.58 18.49 10.12
C ALA A 761 -18.71 19.53 9.94
N PRO A 762 -19.41 19.93 11.02
CA PRO A 762 -20.49 20.91 10.95
C PRO A 762 -19.97 22.35 10.76
N LEU A 763 -18.68 22.56 11.01
CA LEU A 763 -17.95 23.81 10.86
C LEU A 763 -16.81 23.62 9.86
N LYS A 764 -16.03 24.68 9.64
CA LYS A 764 -14.82 24.61 8.81
C LYS A 764 -13.88 23.53 9.36
N ILE A 765 -13.41 22.65 8.49
CA ILE A 765 -12.45 21.60 8.84
C ILE A 765 -11.17 22.25 9.36
N SER A 766 -10.76 21.83 10.57
CA SER A 766 -9.56 22.36 11.23
C SER A 766 -8.29 21.70 10.71
N VAL A 767 -7.13 22.34 10.94
CA VAL A 767 -5.81 21.77 10.57
C VAL A 767 -5.60 20.40 11.24
N ALA A 768 -6.05 20.22 12.48
CA ALA A 768 -5.94 18.95 13.20
C ALA A 768 -6.73 17.82 12.52
N GLN A 769 -7.87 18.12 11.92
CA GLN A 769 -8.73 17.13 11.25
C GLN A 769 -8.13 16.60 9.93
N PHE A 770 -7.07 17.23 9.40
CA PHE A 770 -6.29 16.71 8.27
C PHE A 770 -5.19 15.71 8.69
N SER A 771 -5.04 15.38 9.98
CA SER A 771 -4.07 14.37 10.46
C SER A 771 -4.13 13.07 9.66
N PRO A 772 -5.31 12.47 9.39
CA PRO A 772 -5.39 11.19 8.68
C PRO A 772 -4.70 11.20 7.30
N LEU A 773 -4.73 12.34 6.59
CA LEU A 773 -4.01 12.52 5.33
C LEU A 773 -2.49 12.53 5.55
N ILE A 774 -2.01 13.27 6.56
CA ILE A 774 -0.59 13.34 6.91
C ILE A 774 -0.08 11.98 7.36
N ASP A 775 -0.85 11.28 8.18
CA ASP A 775 -0.49 9.97 8.75
C ASP A 775 -0.40 8.94 7.62
N THR A 776 -1.37 8.95 6.68
CA THR A 776 -1.31 8.10 5.48
C THR A 776 -0.07 8.37 4.63
N VAL A 777 0.26 9.65 4.37
CA VAL A 777 1.48 10.03 3.62
C VAL A 777 2.74 9.55 4.35
N THR A 778 2.76 9.70 5.67
CA THR A 778 3.88 9.29 6.52
C THR A 778 4.05 7.77 6.51
N ASP A 779 2.97 7.02 6.62
CA ASP A 779 2.97 5.55 6.58
C ASP A 779 3.52 5.02 5.26
N TYR A 780 3.13 5.60 4.12
CA TYR A 780 3.69 5.20 2.83
C TYR A 780 5.19 5.47 2.76
N ILE A 781 5.63 6.65 3.19
CA ILE A 781 7.05 7.03 3.21
C ILE A 781 7.85 6.08 4.12
N ASN A 782 7.32 5.75 5.30
CA ASN A 782 7.92 4.82 6.25
C ASN A 782 7.94 3.37 5.72
N ALA A 783 6.92 2.97 4.98
CA ALA A 783 6.84 1.65 4.37
C ALA A 783 7.92 1.46 3.30
N TRP A 784 8.30 2.52 2.58
CA TRP A 784 9.30 2.49 1.52
C TRP A 784 10.72 2.41 2.09
N ASN A 785 11.49 1.42 1.63
CA ASN A 785 12.88 1.26 2.04
C ASN A 785 13.78 2.30 1.36
N THR A 786 13.95 3.44 2.01
CA THR A 786 14.68 4.63 1.53
C THR A 786 16.14 4.34 1.15
N LYS A 787 16.81 3.38 1.81
CA LYS A 787 18.21 3.01 1.54
C LYS A 787 18.42 2.28 0.22
N THR A 788 17.37 1.62 -0.29
CA THR A 788 17.48 0.75 -1.48
C THR A 788 17.00 1.39 -2.78
N LEU A 789 16.38 2.58 -2.69
CA LEU A 789 15.77 3.28 -3.82
C LEU A 789 16.69 4.39 -4.34
N SER A 790 16.79 4.51 -5.66
CA SER A 790 17.45 5.66 -6.28
C SER A 790 16.61 6.93 -6.13
N TYR A 791 17.20 8.11 -6.34
CA TYR A 791 16.43 9.37 -6.39
C TYR A 791 15.31 9.32 -7.44
N ALA A 792 15.55 8.65 -8.57
CA ALA A 792 14.53 8.48 -9.61
C ALA A 792 13.38 7.56 -9.17
N GLY A 793 13.67 6.50 -8.39
CA GLY A 793 12.64 5.64 -7.81
C GLY A 793 11.82 6.33 -6.74
N LYS A 794 12.46 7.12 -5.88
CA LYS A 794 11.78 7.97 -4.89
C LYS A 794 10.86 8.98 -5.59
N LEU A 795 11.35 9.65 -6.64
CA LEU A 795 10.54 10.54 -7.47
C LEU A 795 9.33 9.82 -8.08
N GLU A 796 9.52 8.61 -8.60
CA GLU A 796 8.43 7.83 -9.19
C GLU A 796 7.36 7.47 -8.17
N LEU A 797 7.75 7.12 -6.94
CA LEU A 797 6.81 6.83 -5.85
C LEU A 797 6.05 8.08 -5.40
N ILE A 798 6.70 9.24 -5.34
CA ILE A 798 6.02 10.51 -5.09
C ILE A 798 4.98 10.76 -6.19
N ARG A 799 5.40 10.67 -7.45
CA ARG A 799 4.56 10.97 -8.62
C ARG A 799 3.38 10.01 -8.77
N SER A 800 3.60 8.71 -8.63
CA SER A 800 2.58 7.69 -8.90
C SER A 800 1.70 7.37 -7.70
N VAL A 801 2.23 7.45 -6.48
CA VAL A 801 1.51 7.07 -5.25
C VAL A 801 1.13 8.30 -4.43
N MET A 802 2.10 9.15 -4.02
CA MET A 802 1.79 10.29 -3.15
C MET A 802 0.87 11.30 -3.82
N GLN A 803 1.13 11.63 -5.08
CA GLN A 803 0.25 12.54 -5.82
C GLN A 803 -1.15 11.97 -5.98
N GLY A 804 -1.31 10.64 -6.10
CA GLY A 804 -2.61 9.97 -6.11
C GLY A 804 -3.35 10.13 -4.79
N VAL A 805 -2.68 9.82 -3.67
CA VAL A 805 -3.24 9.93 -2.31
C VAL A 805 -3.70 11.36 -2.00
N GLN A 806 -2.85 12.36 -2.25
CA GLN A 806 -3.22 13.75 -2.00
C GLN A 806 -4.30 14.25 -2.97
N SER A 807 -4.30 13.82 -4.23
CA SER A 807 -5.28 14.30 -5.23
C SER A 807 -6.71 14.00 -4.85
N PHE A 808 -6.95 12.91 -4.12
CA PHE A 808 -8.28 12.60 -3.59
C PHE A 808 -8.79 13.71 -2.66
N TRP A 809 -7.98 14.09 -1.66
CA TRP A 809 -8.32 15.15 -0.70
C TRP A 809 -8.39 16.53 -1.34
N LEU A 810 -7.43 16.83 -2.24
CA LEU A 810 -7.40 18.08 -3.02
C LEU A 810 -8.57 18.20 -4.01
N GLY A 811 -9.23 17.10 -4.35
CA GLY A 811 -10.44 17.11 -5.16
C GLY A 811 -11.72 17.37 -4.38
N ILE A 812 -11.67 17.29 -3.04
CA ILE A 812 -12.82 17.40 -2.16
C ILE A 812 -12.79 18.70 -1.35
N PHE A 813 -11.64 19.05 -0.77
CA PHE A 813 -11.53 20.19 0.13
C PHE A 813 -10.68 21.30 -0.46
N PRO A 814 -10.99 22.58 -0.15
CA PRO A 814 -10.02 23.65 -0.21
C PRO A 814 -9.00 23.46 0.92
N VAL A 815 -7.92 22.73 0.65
CA VAL A 815 -6.97 22.31 1.69
C VAL A 815 -6.16 23.52 2.19
N PRO A 816 -6.03 23.72 3.51
CA PRO A 816 -5.24 24.81 4.06
C PRO A 816 -3.77 24.75 3.62
N ARG A 817 -3.17 25.92 3.40
CA ARG A 817 -1.76 26.06 3.02
C ARG A 817 -0.81 25.33 3.98
N THR A 818 -1.07 25.43 5.28
CA THR A 818 -0.27 24.76 6.33
C THR A 818 -0.18 23.26 6.16
N ILE A 819 -1.26 22.60 5.70
CA ILE A 819 -1.29 21.16 5.44
C ILE A 819 -0.52 20.82 4.16
N ILE A 820 -0.72 21.61 3.10
CA ILE A 820 0.02 21.44 1.84
C ILE A 820 1.53 21.56 2.09
N ASP A 821 1.96 22.58 2.82
CA ASP A 821 3.37 22.82 3.13
C ASP A 821 3.97 21.66 3.95
N ARG A 822 3.19 21.05 4.86
CA ARG A 822 3.60 19.86 5.62
C ARG A 822 3.78 18.63 4.72
N ILE A 823 2.87 18.37 3.78
CA ILE A 823 2.99 17.27 2.80
C ILE A 823 4.20 17.48 1.89
N VAL A 824 4.41 18.71 1.43
CA VAL A 824 5.57 19.10 0.62
C VAL A 824 6.87 18.84 1.40
N ALA A 825 6.92 19.20 2.67
CA ALA A 825 8.09 18.95 3.52
C ALA A 825 8.41 17.45 3.63
N LEU A 826 7.40 16.60 3.85
CA LEU A 826 7.56 15.14 3.89
C LEU A 826 8.08 14.59 2.55
N CYS A 827 7.47 15.01 1.43
CA CYS A 827 7.92 14.59 0.09
C CYS A 827 9.36 15.04 -0.19
N ARG A 828 9.74 16.24 0.24
CA ARG A 828 11.08 16.80 0.09
C ARG A 828 12.12 16.00 0.89
N ILE A 829 11.82 15.69 2.15
CA ILE A 829 12.69 14.87 3.02
C ILE A 829 12.84 13.48 2.42
N PHE A 830 11.74 12.85 1.97
CA PHE A 830 11.78 11.53 1.35
C PHE A 830 12.65 11.52 0.08
N LEU A 831 12.42 12.47 -0.83
CA LEU A 831 13.17 12.59 -2.08
C LEU A 831 14.67 12.74 -1.81
N TRP A 832 15.06 13.73 -1.00
CA TRP A 832 16.47 14.07 -0.82
C TRP A 832 17.21 13.22 0.22
N GLY A 833 16.49 12.59 1.15
CA GLY A 833 17.04 11.75 2.21
C GLY A 833 17.61 12.55 3.40
N GLY A 834 17.16 13.78 3.63
CA GLY A 834 17.63 14.61 4.75
C GLY A 834 17.12 16.05 4.73
N LYS A 835 17.69 16.89 5.61
CA LYS A 835 17.33 18.32 5.77
C LYS A 835 17.69 19.17 4.55
N TYR A 836 18.79 18.86 3.87
CA TYR A 836 19.31 19.64 2.74
C TYR A 836 18.70 19.19 1.41
N ALA A 837 17.92 20.08 0.79
CA ALA A 837 17.37 19.86 -0.55
C ALA A 837 18.36 20.32 -1.61
N LYS A 838 18.63 19.47 -2.62
CA LYS A 838 19.56 19.82 -3.72
C LYS A 838 18.96 20.85 -4.69
N VAL A 839 17.64 20.88 -4.80
CA VAL A 839 16.91 21.75 -5.71
C VAL A 839 15.64 22.24 -4.99
N ALA A 840 15.29 23.52 -5.21
CA ALA A 840 14.07 24.12 -4.69
C ALA A 840 12.83 23.32 -5.13
N TRP A 841 11.85 23.16 -4.23
CA TRP A 841 10.68 22.34 -4.52
C TRP A 841 9.82 22.90 -5.65
N GLU A 842 9.76 24.23 -5.77
CA GLU A 842 9.06 24.94 -6.84
C GLU A 842 9.64 24.55 -8.21
N ASP A 843 10.95 24.51 -8.35
CA ASP A 843 11.61 24.05 -9.58
C ASP A 843 11.40 22.56 -9.84
N VAL A 844 11.40 21.74 -8.80
CA VAL A 844 11.06 20.30 -8.91
C VAL A 844 9.64 20.13 -9.48
N CYS A 845 8.73 21.04 -9.13
CA CYS A 845 7.34 21.01 -9.58
C CYS A 845 7.11 21.53 -11.00
N LEU A 846 8.12 22.10 -11.66
CA LEU A 846 7.99 22.50 -13.05
C LEU A 846 7.84 21.28 -13.96
N PRO A 847 7.17 21.43 -15.11
CA PRO A 847 7.20 20.42 -16.18
C PRO A 847 8.63 20.06 -16.56
N LYS A 848 8.79 18.87 -17.12
CA LYS A 848 10.12 18.43 -17.58
C LYS A 848 10.63 19.35 -18.69
N GLU A 849 9.78 19.83 -19.58
CA GLU A 849 10.18 20.75 -20.65
C GLU A 849 10.76 22.06 -20.11
N GLU A 850 10.30 22.50 -18.93
CA GLU A 850 10.68 23.76 -18.27
C GLU A 850 11.83 23.60 -17.25
N GLY A 851 12.43 22.40 -17.16
CA GLY A 851 13.57 22.15 -16.28
C GLY A 851 13.25 21.48 -14.94
N GLY A 852 11.99 21.14 -14.67
CA GLY A 852 11.58 20.44 -13.46
C GLY A 852 11.49 18.92 -13.60
N LEU A 853 10.86 18.27 -12.63
CA LEU A 853 10.73 16.79 -12.60
C LEU A 853 9.31 16.31 -12.91
N GLY A 854 8.38 17.22 -13.19
CA GLY A 854 7.00 16.91 -13.53
C GLY A 854 6.12 16.53 -12.35
N ILE A 855 6.48 16.96 -11.13
CA ILE A 855 5.61 16.89 -9.96
C ILE A 855 4.62 18.06 -10.00
N LYS A 856 3.32 17.82 -9.95
CA LYS A 856 2.36 18.93 -9.82
C LYS A 856 2.46 19.66 -8.48
N ASN A 857 2.48 20.99 -8.50
CA ASN A 857 2.37 21.83 -7.31
C ASN A 857 1.00 21.61 -6.65
N ALA A 858 0.99 21.10 -5.40
CA ALA A 858 -0.23 20.68 -4.73
C ALA A 858 -1.27 21.81 -4.54
N ARG A 859 -0.84 23.07 -4.40
CA ARG A 859 -1.75 24.21 -4.25
C ARG A 859 -2.49 24.51 -5.54
N VAL A 860 -1.77 24.69 -6.63
CA VAL A 860 -2.38 24.92 -7.96
C VAL A 860 -3.18 23.70 -8.40
N TRP A 861 -2.73 22.51 -8.02
CA TRP A 861 -3.43 21.26 -8.30
C TRP A 861 -4.76 21.13 -7.54
N ASN A 862 -4.86 21.65 -6.31
CA ASN A 862 -6.14 21.75 -5.58
C ASN A 862 -7.17 22.55 -6.37
N ASP A 863 -6.78 23.72 -6.87
CA ASP A 863 -7.68 24.61 -7.62
C ASP A 863 -8.06 23.99 -8.96
N ALA A 864 -7.09 23.40 -9.66
CA ALA A 864 -7.35 22.68 -10.90
C ALA A 864 -8.34 21.53 -10.67
N LEU A 865 -8.19 20.73 -9.61
CA LEU A 865 -9.12 19.63 -9.28
C LEU A 865 -10.53 20.13 -8.93
N LEU A 866 -10.63 21.19 -8.11
CA LEU A 866 -11.93 21.79 -7.75
C LEU A 866 -12.64 22.47 -8.93
N SER A 867 -11.90 22.88 -9.97
CA SER A 867 -12.51 23.36 -11.23
C SER A 867 -13.39 22.32 -11.93
N ARG A 868 -13.15 21.02 -11.68
CA ARG A 868 -14.03 19.96 -12.17
C ARG A 868 -15.43 20.09 -11.57
N THR A 869 -15.52 20.40 -10.27
CA THR A 869 -16.81 20.61 -9.60
C THR A 869 -17.54 21.81 -10.18
N LEU A 870 -16.83 22.93 -10.42
CA LEU A 870 -17.38 24.10 -11.12
C LEU A 870 -18.02 23.71 -12.46
N TRP A 871 -17.32 22.89 -13.25
CA TRP A 871 -17.80 22.49 -14.57
C TRP A 871 -18.96 21.51 -14.55
N ASN A 872 -18.95 20.57 -13.61
CA ASN A 872 -20.07 19.65 -13.42
C ASN A 872 -21.35 20.42 -13.06
N ILE A 873 -21.23 21.49 -12.25
CA ILE A 873 -22.35 22.40 -11.94
C ILE A 873 -22.80 23.15 -13.20
N HIS A 874 -21.87 23.71 -13.99
CA HIS A 874 -22.17 24.41 -15.24
C HIS A 874 -22.90 23.52 -16.25
N LYS A 875 -22.40 22.30 -16.48
CA LYS A 875 -23.01 21.34 -17.41
C LYS A 875 -24.30 20.71 -16.90
N LYS A 876 -24.76 21.08 -15.69
CA LYS A 876 -25.93 20.49 -15.02
C LYS A 876 -25.85 18.96 -15.05
N GLN A 877 -24.66 18.42 -14.76
CA GLN A 877 -24.43 16.98 -14.80
C GLN A 877 -25.46 16.28 -13.93
N ASP A 878 -26.03 15.19 -14.45
CA ASP A 878 -27.15 14.54 -13.80
C ASP A 878 -26.75 13.71 -12.58
N THR A 879 -26.51 14.41 -11.46
CA THR A 879 -26.09 13.84 -10.18
C THR A 879 -26.90 14.49 -9.05
N LEU A 880 -27.12 13.74 -7.97
CA LEU A 880 -27.90 14.24 -6.84
C LEU A 880 -27.30 15.50 -6.22
N TRP A 881 -25.97 15.55 -6.10
CA TRP A 881 -25.22 16.72 -5.63
C TRP A 881 -25.43 17.96 -6.52
N VAL A 882 -25.28 17.84 -7.84
CA VAL A 882 -25.43 19.00 -8.74
C VAL A 882 -26.88 19.49 -8.74
N ARG A 883 -27.87 18.59 -8.79
CA ARG A 883 -29.29 18.96 -8.65
C ARG A 883 -29.54 19.72 -7.33
N TRP A 884 -28.94 19.26 -6.23
CA TRP A 884 -29.05 19.90 -4.92
C TRP A 884 -28.42 21.30 -4.89
N VAL A 885 -27.23 21.49 -5.47
CA VAL A 885 -26.58 22.81 -5.57
C VAL A 885 -27.43 23.79 -6.38
N HIS A 886 -28.01 23.35 -7.49
CA HIS A 886 -28.92 24.19 -8.28
C HIS A 886 -30.18 24.58 -7.49
N GLY A 887 -30.72 23.65 -6.69
CA GLY A 887 -31.89 23.88 -5.86
C GLY A 887 -31.65 24.80 -4.66
N VAL A 888 -30.49 24.68 -4.00
CA VAL A 888 -30.20 25.29 -2.69
C VAL A 888 -29.26 26.49 -2.75
N TYR A 889 -28.27 26.52 -3.66
CA TYR A 889 -27.31 27.63 -3.77
C TYR A 889 -27.62 28.58 -4.91
N LEU A 890 -27.88 28.02 -6.10
CA LEU A 890 -28.02 28.84 -7.31
C LEU A 890 -29.43 29.40 -7.47
N HIS A 891 -30.45 28.64 -7.04
CA HIS A 891 -31.87 28.99 -7.19
C HIS A 891 -32.23 29.36 -8.64
N GLY A 892 -31.76 28.57 -9.60
CA GLY A 892 -31.98 28.79 -11.04
C GLY A 892 -31.01 29.76 -11.71
N ARG A 893 -30.12 30.43 -10.97
CA ARG A 893 -29.04 31.27 -11.54
C ARG A 893 -27.93 30.42 -12.15
N ASP A 894 -27.16 31.02 -13.05
CA ASP A 894 -25.99 30.39 -13.63
C ASP A 894 -24.78 30.46 -12.67
N VAL A 895 -23.94 29.42 -12.66
CA VAL A 895 -22.76 29.33 -11.78
C VAL A 895 -21.71 30.40 -12.10
N TRP A 896 -21.70 30.92 -13.33
CA TRP A 896 -20.77 31.96 -13.77
C TRP A 896 -21.12 33.35 -13.22
N THR A 897 -22.38 33.58 -12.85
CA THR A 897 -22.86 34.85 -12.25
C THR A 897 -23.12 34.75 -10.74
N PHE A 898 -23.01 33.55 -10.17
CA PHE A 898 -23.21 33.30 -8.75
C PHE A 898 -22.21 34.07 -7.86
N ALA A 899 -22.71 34.85 -6.90
CA ALA A 899 -21.90 35.47 -5.86
C ALA A 899 -22.19 34.78 -4.50
N PRO A 900 -21.18 34.16 -3.86
CA PRO A 900 -21.40 33.44 -2.61
C PRO A 900 -21.65 34.39 -1.44
N HIS A 901 -22.63 34.07 -0.60
CA HIS A 901 -22.91 34.80 0.64
C HIS A 901 -21.93 34.45 1.77
N ASN A 902 -21.86 35.30 2.80
CA ASN A 902 -21.02 35.06 3.99
C ASN A 902 -21.35 33.74 4.71
N ARG A 903 -22.60 33.29 4.65
CA ARG A 903 -23.06 32.03 5.28
C ARG A 903 -22.83 30.80 4.40
N ASP A 904 -22.43 30.96 3.14
CA ASP A 904 -22.19 29.86 2.20
C ASP A 904 -20.95 29.06 2.58
N SER A 905 -20.85 27.85 2.04
CA SER A 905 -19.77 26.94 2.39
C SER A 905 -18.43 27.41 1.84
N GLN A 906 -17.35 26.97 2.49
CA GLN A 906 -15.99 27.28 2.05
C GLN A 906 -15.70 26.68 0.67
N LEU A 907 -16.33 25.54 0.34
CA LEU A 907 -16.25 24.94 -0.97
C LEU A 907 -16.85 25.86 -2.04
N MET A 908 -18.09 26.31 -1.86
CA MET A 908 -18.75 27.20 -2.82
C MET A 908 -18.02 28.54 -2.98
N LYS A 909 -17.50 29.10 -1.87
CA LYS A 909 -16.64 30.29 -1.92
C LYS A 909 -15.35 30.05 -2.70
N ARG A 910 -14.69 28.90 -2.48
CA ARG A 910 -13.47 28.56 -3.24
C ARG A 910 -13.77 28.35 -4.71
N ILE A 911 -14.88 27.70 -5.05
CA ILE A 911 -15.32 27.49 -6.44
C ILE A 911 -15.50 28.84 -7.16
N ALA A 912 -16.14 29.82 -6.51
CA ALA A 912 -16.27 31.17 -7.07
C ALA A 912 -14.90 31.84 -7.30
N LEU A 913 -13.98 31.76 -6.34
CA LEU A 913 -12.62 32.29 -6.51
C LEU A 913 -11.85 31.62 -7.66
N ILE A 914 -11.99 30.31 -7.82
CA ILE A 914 -11.36 29.56 -8.92
C ILE A 914 -11.96 30.00 -10.25
N ARG A 915 -13.29 30.14 -10.32
CA ARG A 915 -13.98 30.67 -11.50
C ARG A 915 -13.40 32.03 -11.89
N ASP A 916 -13.35 32.97 -10.95
CA ASP A 916 -12.86 34.33 -11.21
C ASP A 916 -11.39 34.32 -11.64
N SER A 917 -10.57 33.43 -11.05
CA SER A 917 -9.18 33.22 -11.45
C SER A 917 -9.02 32.62 -12.86
N ILE A 918 -9.99 31.82 -13.34
CA ILE A 918 -9.97 31.29 -14.70
C ILE A 918 -10.42 32.38 -15.67
N VAL A 919 -11.51 33.09 -15.35
CA VAL A 919 -12.06 34.16 -16.20
C VAL A 919 -11.04 35.27 -16.40
N SER A 920 -10.29 35.68 -15.37
CA SER A 920 -9.24 36.70 -15.48
C SER A 920 -8.05 36.34 -16.39
N LYS A 921 -7.94 35.08 -16.82
CA LYS A 921 -6.92 34.64 -17.81
C LYS A 921 -7.36 34.85 -19.26
N PHE A 922 -8.59 35.25 -19.49
CA PHE A 922 -9.17 35.46 -20.83
C PHE A 922 -9.85 36.82 -20.90
N SER A 923 -9.95 37.39 -22.10
CA SER A 923 -10.59 38.70 -22.30
C SER A 923 -12.12 38.64 -22.19
N SER A 924 -12.74 37.45 -22.19
CA SER A 924 -14.19 37.28 -22.05
C SER A 924 -14.56 35.93 -21.43
N LEU A 925 -15.74 35.87 -20.80
CA LEU A 925 -16.30 34.64 -20.21
C LEU A 925 -16.51 33.54 -21.27
N ALA A 926 -16.97 33.90 -22.47
CA ALA A 926 -17.18 32.96 -23.56
C ALA A 926 -15.89 32.24 -23.96
N MET A 927 -14.76 32.95 -23.99
CA MET A 927 -13.44 32.34 -24.26
C MET A 927 -13.00 31.40 -23.14
N ALA A 928 -13.24 31.74 -21.88
CA ALA A 928 -12.94 30.88 -20.75
C ALA A 928 -13.74 29.55 -20.80
N ILE A 929 -15.04 29.63 -21.09
CA ILE A 929 -15.91 28.45 -21.25
C ILE A 929 -15.46 27.61 -22.44
N SER A 930 -15.20 28.24 -23.58
CA SER A 930 -14.71 27.57 -24.79
C SER A 930 -13.38 26.84 -24.56
N PHE A 931 -12.45 27.45 -23.82
CA PHE A 931 -11.20 26.80 -23.43
C PHE A 931 -11.43 25.52 -22.62
N ILE A 932 -12.29 25.58 -21.60
CA ILE A 932 -12.59 24.40 -20.77
C ILE A 932 -13.30 23.33 -21.60
N GLN A 933 -14.24 23.71 -22.45
CA GLN A 933 -14.97 22.79 -23.32
C GLN A 933 -14.05 22.09 -24.31
N LYS A 934 -13.14 22.82 -24.96
CA LYS A 934 -12.12 22.26 -25.86
C LYS A 934 -11.16 21.31 -25.14
N ASN A 935 -10.91 21.54 -23.86
CA ASN A 935 -10.07 20.69 -23.01
C ASN A 935 -10.90 19.73 -22.14
N SER A 936 -12.04 19.25 -22.66
CA SER A 936 -12.86 18.21 -22.05
C SER A 936 -12.96 17.00 -22.97
N LEU A 937 -12.95 15.80 -22.40
CA LEU A 937 -13.12 14.52 -23.11
C LEU A 937 -14.36 13.82 -22.55
N ASN A 938 -15.32 13.47 -23.42
CA ASN A 938 -16.60 12.87 -23.02
C ASN A 938 -17.31 13.67 -21.90
N GLY A 939 -17.31 15.00 -22.03
CA GLY A 939 -17.91 15.91 -21.04
C GLY A 939 -17.09 16.13 -19.76
N ARG A 940 -15.98 15.42 -19.55
CA ARG A 940 -15.12 15.54 -18.36
C ARG A 940 -13.90 16.43 -18.64
N ILE A 941 -13.63 17.40 -17.76
CA ILE A 941 -12.45 18.26 -17.87
C ILE A 941 -11.15 17.47 -17.78
N ILE A 942 -10.21 17.78 -18.67
CA ILE A 942 -8.80 17.38 -18.57
C ILE A 942 -8.11 18.30 -17.56
N THR A 943 -8.14 17.92 -16.29
CA THR A 943 -7.68 18.75 -15.16
C THR A 943 -6.22 19.22 -15.30
N GLY A 944 -5.38 18.44 -15.99
CA GLY A 944 -4.00 18.82 -16.31
C GLY A 944 -3.89 20.11 -17.14
N LYS A 945 -4.83 20.36 -18.05
CA LYS A 945 -4.85 21.57 -18.88
C LYS A 945 -5.25 22.81 -18.09
N VAL A 946 -6.18 22.66 -17.15
CA VAL A 946 -6.53 23.74 -16.20
C VAL A 946 -5.35 24.03 -15.26
N TYR A 947 -4.64 23.00 -14.79
CA TYR A 947 -3.41 23.20 -14.03
C TYR A 947 -2.35 24.00 -14.81
N ASP A 948 -2.14 23.68 -16.09
CA ASP A 948 -1.21 24.40 -16.97
C ASP A 948 -1.63 25.84 -17.30
N LEU A 949 -2.92 26.17 -17.13
CA LEU A 949 -3.44 27.53 -17.22
C LEU A 949 -3.19 28.32 -15.93
N LEU A 950 -3.40 27.69 -14.77
CA LEU A 950 -3.33 28.36 -13.47
C LEU A 950 -1.91 28.50 -12.91
N ARG A 951 -0.98 27.61 -13.31
CA ARG A 951 0.40 27.63 -12.81
C ARG A 951 1.21 28.79 -13.40
N VAL A 952 2.28 29.16 -12.69
CA VAL A 952 3.34 29.99 -13.24
C VAL A 952 4.14 29.16 -14.26
N ARG A 953 4.36 29.72 -15.46
CA ARG A 953 5.15 29.09 -16.53
C ARG A 953 6.60 29.58 -16.47
N ALA A 954 7.53 28.66 -16.66
CA ALA A 954 8.96 28.96 -16.79
C ALA A 954 9.43 28.72 -18.23
N ASN A 955 10.58 29.31 -18.57
CA ASN A 955 11.17 29.17 -19.91
C ASN A 955 11.60 27.71 -20.17
N PRO A 956 11.26 27.14 -21.35
CA PRO A 956 11.69 25.81 -21.74
C PRO A 956 13.22 25.64 -21.68
N ARG A 957 13.67 24.49 -21.18
CA ARG A 957 15.08 24.12 -21.09
C ARG A 957 15.42 23.10 -22.16
N MET A 958 16.14 23.54 -23.20
CA MET A 958 16.44 22.72 -24.39
C MET A 958 17.13 21.38 -24.12
N TRP A 959 17.87 21.27 -23.01
CA TRP A 959 18.58 20.05 -22.60
C TRP A 959 17.68 19.00 -21.92
N MET A 960 16.46 19.36 -21.49
CA MET A 960 15.55 18.41 -20.84
C MET A 960 15.06 17.32 -21.78
N SER A 961 14.71 17.70 -23.02
CA SER A 961 14.28 16.74 -24.04
C SER A 961 15.40 15.80 -24.52
N PHE A 962 16.66 16.15 -24.24
CA PHE A 962 17.82 15.30 -24.49
C PHE A 962 17.98 14.21 -23.43
N ILE A 963 17.90 14.58 -22.14
CA ILE A 963 18.16 13.64 -21.04
C ILE A 963 16.95 12.76 -20.68
N TRP A 964 15.72 13.23 -20.93
CA TRP A 964 14.49 12.51 -20.59
C TRP A 964 13.88 11.80 -21.82
N LYS A 965 14.51 10.70 -22.25
CA LYS A 965 13.98 9.80 -23.29
C LYS A 965 13.54 8.47 -22.69
N SER A 966 12.52 7.85 -23.29
CA SER A 966 11.96 6.56 -22.82
C SER A 966 12.99 5.43 -22.77
N TYR A 967 14.00 5.47 -23.65
CA TYR A 967 15.09 4.50 -23.70
C TYR A 967 16.26 4.85 -22.77
N ILE A 968 16.26 5.98 -22.06
CA ILE A 968 17.30 6.30 -21.07
C ILE A 968 16.77 5.96 -19.68
N PRO A 969 17.46 5.11 -18.90
CA PRO A 969 17.05 4.83 -17.54
C PRO A 969 16.93 6.11 -16.70
N PRO A 970 15.80 6.33 -15.99
CA PRO A 970 15.53 7.55 -15.23
C PRO A 970 16.61 7.93 -14.22
N LYS A 971 17.32 6.95 -13.64
CA LYS A 971 18.43 7.21 -12.71
C LYS A 971 19.61 7.95 -13.36
N PHE A 972 19.88 7.69 -14.65
CA PHE A 972 20.93 8.38 -15.39
C PHE A 972 20.48 9.80 -15.72
N SER A 973 19.25 9.95 -16.23
CA SER A 973 18.62 11.25 -16.49
C SER A 973 18.58 12.13 -15.25
N PHE A 974 18.29 11.55 -14.07
CA PHE A 974 18.21 12.31 -12.82
C PHE A 974 19.58 12.85 -12.38
N ILE A 975 20.64 12.05 -12.44
CA ILE A 975 22.00 12.51 -12.11
C ILE A 975 22.48 13.54 -13.13
N MET A 976 22.21 13.32 -14.41
CA MET A 976 22.52 14.29 -15.47
C MET A 976 21.77 15.62 -15.25
N TRP A 977 20.51 15.57 -14.85
CA TRP A 977 19.71 16.75 -14.50
C TRP A 977 20.33 17.53 -13.33
N LEU A 978 20.78 16.86 -12.27
CA LEU A 978 21.50 17.52 -11.18
C LEU A 978 22.83 18.14 -11.64
N ALA A 979 23.57 17.43 -12.50
CA ALA A 979 24.86 17.88 -13.02
C ALA A 979 24.71 19.16 -13.87
N LEU A 980 23.74 19.19 -14.80
CA LEU A 980 23.45 20.36 -15.65
C LEU A 980 22.99 21.60 -14.88
N ARG A 981 22.48 21.41 -13.65
CA ARG A 981 22.08 22.47 -12.73
C ARG A 981 23.16 22.87 -11.73
N ASN A 982 24.33 22.23 -11.77
CA ASN A 982 25.39 22.38 -10.77
C ASN A 982 24.88 22.13 -9.34
N ARG A 983 24.12 21.05 -9.14
CA ARG A 983 23.52 20.67 -7.84
C ARG A 983 23.94 19.27 -7.36
N LEU A 984 25.03 18.75 -7.94
CA LEU A 984 25.68 17.57 -7.38
C LEU A 984 26.46 17.99 -6.13
N PRO A 985 26.54 17.14 -5.08
CA PRO A 985 27.30 17.43 -3.87
C PRO A 985 28.81 17.21 -4.11
N THR A 986 29.36 17.92 -5.09
CA THR A 986 30.79 18.13 -5.28
C THR A 986 31.32 19.00 -4.15
N TYR A 987 32.63 18.93 -3.87
CA TYR A 987 33.19 19.64 -2.72
C TYR A 987 33.08 21.17 -2.82
N ASP A 988 33.11 21.76 -4.03
CA ASP A 988 32.78 23.17 -4.24
C ASP A 988 31.37 23.54 -3.73
N ASN A 989 30.38 22.68 -4.00
CA ASN A 989 29.00 22.85 -3.55
C ASN A 989 28.79 22.48 -2.07
N LEU A 990 29.73 21.77 -1.46
CA LEU A 990 29.71 21.37 -0.05
C LEU A 990 30.59 22.26 0.84
N GLY A 991 31.15 23.36 0.31
CA GLY A 991 32.05 24.24 1.07
C GLY A 991 31.49 24.76 2.41
N PHE A 992 30.16 24.75 2.58
CA PHE A 992 29.49 25.08 3.85
C PHE A 992 29.66 24.01 4.96
N LEU A 993 30.28 22.86 4.67
CA LEU A 993 30.58 21.77 5.61
C LEU A 993 32.07 21.73 6.01
N ASP A 994 32.83 22.80 5.74
CA ASP A 994 34.29 22.89 6.00
C ASP A 994 35.11 21.72 5.42
N VAL A 995 34.68 21.20 4.26
CA VAL A 995 35.38 20.12 3.55
C VAL A 995 36.50 20.67 2.67
N ILE A 996 37.66 20.01 2.70
CA ILE A 996 38.80 20.38 1.85
C ILE A 996 38.48 20.06 0.39
N ASN A 997 38.36 21.10 -0.43
CA ASN A 997 37.97 20.98 -1.84
C ASN A 997 39.12 20.47 -2.73
N ILE A 998 39.38 19.16 -2.70
CA ILE A 998 40.35 18.48 -3.57
C ILE A 998 39.67 17.36 -4.36
N CYS A 999 39.97 17.29 -5.66
CA CYS A 999 39.50 16.22 -6.54
C CYS A 999 40.08 14.85 -6.13
N HIS A 1000 39.21 13.89 -5.85
CA HIS A 1000 39.61 12.55 -5.39
C HIS A 1000 40.17 11.65 -6.49
N PHE A 1001 40.05 12.06 -7.75
CA PHE A 1001 40.62 11.33 -8.87
C PHE A 1001 42.07 11.73 -9.16
N CYS A 1002 42.34 13.03 -9.37
CA CYS A 1002 43.68 13.50 -9.74
C CYS A 1002 44.48 14.09 -8.58
N LYS A 1003 43.84 14.43 -7.45
CA LYS A 1003 44.44 15.14 -6.30
C LYS A 1003 45.10 16.50 -6.61
N GLY A 1004 44.98 17.00 -7.85
CA GLY A 1004 45.73 18.16 -8.34
C GLY A 1004 44.94 19.45 -8.52
N GLY A 1005 43.67 19.52 -8.10
CA GLY A 1005 42.85 20.72 -8.23
C GLY A 1005 41.49 20.64 -7.51
N PRO A 1006 40.73 21.75 -7.44
CA PRO A 1006 39.44 21.79 -6.77
C PRO A 1006 38.39 20.94 -7.51
N GLU A 1007 37.56 20.24 -6.74
CA GLU A 1007 36.49 19.42 -7.29
C GLU A 1007 35.26 20.28 -7.63
N THR A 1008 35.20 20.72 -8.89
CA THR A 1008 34.03 21.37 -9.49
C THR A 1008 33.35 20.42 -10.49
N VAL A 1009 32.11 20.72 -10.89
CA VAL A 1009 31.43 19.93 -11.95
C VAL A 1009 32.20 19.91 -13.29
N PRO A 1010 32.72 21.04 -13.82
CA PRO A 1010 33.58 21.02 -15.01
C PRO A 1010 34.82 20.14 -14.82
N HIS A 1011 35.53 20.30 -13.69
CA HIS A 1011 36.72 19.53 -13.41
C HIS A 1011 36.43 18.02 -13.28
N LEU A 1012 35.43 17.65 -12.49
CA LEU A 1012 35.07 16.26 -12.23
C LEU A 1012 34.65 15.52 -13.50
N PHE A 1013 34.02 16.18 -14.46
CA PHE A 1013 33.53 15.51 -15.67
C PHE A 1013 34.43 15.69 -16.89
N PHE A 1014 35.24 16.74 -16.99
CA PHE A 1014 36.04 17.02 -18.20
C PHE A 1014 37.51 17.30 -17.90
N ASP A 1015 37.82 18.25 -17.01
CA ASP A 1015 39.21 18.74 -16.85
C ASP A 1015 40.12 17.80 -16.05
N CYS A 1016 39.56 16.88 -15.25
CA CYS A 1016 40.34 15.91 -14.50
C CYS A 1016 41.00 14.90 -15.45
N MET A 1017 42.32 14.68 -15.31
CA MET A 1017 43.09 13.76 -16.17
C MET A 1017 42.50 12.35 -16.25
N VAL A 1018 41.95 11.82 -15.14
CA VAL A 1018 41.33 10.49 -15.12
C VAL A 1018 40.08 10.45 -15.99
N THR A 1019 39.20 11.44 -15.86
CA THR A 1019 37.95 11.49 -16.63
C THR A 1019 38.16 11.96 -18.07
N GLY A 1020 39.18 12.76 -18.33
CA GLY A 1020 39.65 13.09 -19.68
C GLY A 1020 40.01 11.83 -20.46
N LYS A 1021 40.81 10.93 -19.88
CA LYS A 1021 41.14 9.62 -20.47
C LYS A 1021 39.90 8.74 -20.67
N VAL A 1022 38.96 8.70 -19.72
CA VAL A 1022 37.68 7.98 -19.89
C VAL A 1022 36.91 8.52 -21.10
N TRP A 1023 36.80 9.84 -21.26
CA TRP A 1023 36.13 10.43 -22.40
C TRP A 1023 36.85 10.18 -23.72
N GLU A 1024 38.17 10.21 -23.74
CA GLU A 1024 38.97 9.88 -24.92
C GLU A 1024 38.64 8.46 -25.44
N MET A 1025 38.70 7.46 -24.55
CA MET A 1025 38.39 6.08 -24.91
C MET A 1025 36.91 5.87 -25.30
N VAL A 1026 35.98 6.54 -24.62
CA VAL A 1026 34.54 6.47 -24.97
C VAL A 1026 34.26 7.15 -26.30
N LYS A 1027 34.90 8.29 -26.59
CA LYS A 1027 34.78 8.99 -27.88
C LYS A 1027 35.38 8.18 -29.01
N GLN A 1028 36.57 7.61 -28.82
CA GLN A 1028 37.23 6.74 -29.80
C GLN A 1028 36.34 5.55 -30.13
N TRP A 1029 35.76 4.91 -29.12
CA TRP A 1029 34.80 3.81 -29.30
C TRP A 1029 33.55 4.22 -30.09
N LEU A 1030 33.03 5.43 -29.91
CA LEU A 1030 31.84 5.92 -30.60
C LEU A 1030 32.13 6.65 -31.93
N GLY A 1031 33.40 6.80 -32.31
CA GLY A 1031 33.83 7.54 -33.50
C GLY A 1031 33.60 9.06 -33.41
N LEU A 1032 33.71 9.65 -32.22
CA LEU A 1032 33.44 11.07 -31.96
C LEU A 1032 34.74 11.90 -31.94
N ARG A 1033 34.83 12.97 -32.75
CA ARG A 1033 36.06 13.77 -32.92
C ARG A 1033 36.11 15.06 -32.10
N ARG A 1034 34.97 15.60 -31.66
CA ARG A 1034 34.91 16.91 -30.98
C ARG A 1034 35.39 16.84 -29.52
N GLN A 1035 36.07 17.89 -29.07
CA GLN A 1035 36.43 18.06 -27.67
C GLN A 1035 35.25 18.60 -26.86
N MET A 1036 35.01 18.04 -25.68
CA MET A 1036 33.92 18.44 -24.80
C MET A 1036 34.50 19.13 -23.58
N THR A 1037 34.07 20.36 -23.33
CA THR A 1037 34.56 21.21 -22.23
C THR A 1037 33.54 21.37 -21.11
N THR A 1038 32.24 21.38 -21.44
CA THR A 1038 31.17 21.49 -20.45
C THR A 1038 30.01 20.57 -20.79
N LEU A 1039 29.20 20.21 -19.78
CA LEU A 1039 28.02 19.38 -20.00
C LEU A 1039 27.01 20.07 -20.93
N ARG A 1040 26.89 21.40 -20.86
CA ARG A 1040 25.95 22.17 -21.69
C ARG A 1040 26.38 22.24 -23.15
N SER A 1041 27.67 22.52 -23.41
CA SER A 1041 28.21 22.52 -24.77
C SER A 1041 28.13 21.13 -25.39
N ALA A 1042 28.45 20.08 -24.62
CA ALA A 1042 28.33 18.69 -25.08
C ALA A 1042 26.88 18.31 -25.43
N VAL A 1043 25.89 18.65 -24.59
CA VAL A 1043 24.47 18.38 -24.88
C VAL A 1043 24.00 19.13 -26.12
N LYS A 1044 24.40 20.40 -26.29
CA LYS A 1044 24.06 21.20 -27.47
C LYS A 1044 24.60 20.53 -28.74
N TRP A 1045 25.88 20.18 -28.73
CA TRP A 1045 26.56 19.53 -29.84
C TRP A 1045 25.93 18.18 -30.22
N ILE A 1046 25.75 17.25 -29.27
CA ILE A 1046 25.17 15.93 -29.56
C ILE A 1046 23.73 16.08 -30.09
N LYS A 1047 23.00 17.10 -29.63
CA LYS A 1047 21.65 17.36 -30.12
C LYS A 1047 21.64 17.91 -31.55
N GLU A 1048 22.63 18.70 -31.95
CA GLU A 1048 22.76 19.25 -33.30
C GLU A 1048 23.24 18.18 -34.30
N GLU A 1049 24.30 17.45 -34.00
CA GLU A 1049 24.92 16.49 -34.94
C GLU A 1049 24.32 15.08 -34.89
N HIS A 1050 23.65 14.71 -33.79
CA HIS A 1050 23.12 13.36 -33.57
C HIS A 1050 21.66 13.40 -33.11
N ASN A 1051 20.81 14.21 -33.75
CA ASN A 1051 19.39 14.29 -33.42
C ASN A 1051 18.54 13.09 -33.87
N GLY A 1052 19.07 12.28 -34.79
CA GLY A 1052 18.35 11.22 -35.49
C GLY A 1052 17.78 10.11 -34.60
N ALA A 1053 16.81 9.37 -35.13
CA ALA A 1053 16.20 8.20 -34.48
C ALA A 1053 17.02 6.91 -34.65
N ASN A 1054 18.15 6.98 -35.36
CA ASN A 1054 19.01 5.83 -35.64
C ASN A 1054 19.70 5.29 -34.37
N ILE A 1055 20.13 4.03 -34.44
CA ILE A 1055 20.68 3.30 -33.29
C ILE A 1055 21.95 3.98 -32.78
N LYS A 1056 22.82 4.46 -33.68
CA LYS A 1056 24.06 5.17 -33.33
C LYS A 1056 23.82 6.44 -32.52
N ALA A 1057 22.85 7.28 -32.90
CA ALA A 1057 22.48 8.48 -32.16
C ALA A 1057 21.92 8.16 -30.76
N LYS A 1058 21.11 7.10 -30.65
CA LYS A 1058 20.61 6.63 -29.34
C LYS A 1058 21.75 6.09 -28.47
N ALA A 1059 22.66 5.31 -29.06
CA ALA A 1059 23.84 4.79 -28.38
C ALA A 1059 24.71 5.92 -27.83
N ILE A 1060 25.02 6.94 -28.64
CA ILE A 1060 25.78 8.13 -28.22
C ILE A 1060 25.11 8.83 -27.04
N ARG A 1061 23.79 9.05 -27.09
CA ARG A 1061 23.03 9.67 -25.99
C ARG A 1061 23.06 8.85 -24.71
N ILE A 1062 22.86 7.53 -24.82
CA ILE A 1062 22.90 6.61 -23.67
C ILE A 1062 24.30 6.60 -23.06
N SER A 1063 25.34 6.43 -23.89
CA SER A 1063 26.74 6.44 -23.48
C SER A 1063 27.06 7.73 -22.74
N PHE A 1064 26.68 8.88 -23.28
CA PHE A 1064 26.94 10.17 -22.66
C PHE A 1064 26.29 10.29 -21.27
N CYS A 1065 25.00 9.98 -21.14
CA CYS A 1065 24.31 10.00 -19.84
C CYS A 1065 24.89 8.98 -18.85
N TYR A 1066 25.32 7.82 -19.36
CA TYR A 1066 25.88 6.75 -18.55
C TYR A 1066 27.28 7.06 -18.05
N THR A 1067 28.14 7.66 -18.88
CA THR A 1067 29.49 8.12 -18.49
C THR A 1067 29.38 9.10 -17.33
N VAL A 1068 28.52 10.12 -17.42
CA VAL A 1068 28.29 11.08 -16.32
C VAL A 1068 27.83 10.36 -15.05
N TYR A 1069 26.85 9.45 -15.16
CA TYR A 1069 26.38 8.68 -14.01
C TYR A 1069 27.48 7.82 -13.38
N TRP A 1070 28.27 7.13 -14.20
CA TRP A 1070 29.29 6.19 -13.73
C TRP A 1070 30.50 6.90 -13.15
N THR A 1071 30.92 8.02 -13.73
CA THR A 1071 31.93 8.92 -13.16
C THR A 1071 31.50 9.38 -11.77
N TRP A 1072 30.27 9.90 -11.65
CA TRP A 1072 29.71 10.31 -10.35
C TRP A 1072 29.67 9.17 -9.33
N ARG A 1073 29.27 7.97 -9.77
CA ARG A 1073 29.21 6.78 -8.91
C ARG A 1073 30.61 6.36 -8.45
N THR A 1074 31.58 6.34 -9.35
CA THR A 1074 32.96 5.93 -9.05
C THR A 1074 33.60 6.91 -8.08
N ARG A 1075 33.39 8.22 -8.27
CA ARG A 1075 33.83 9.25 -7.32
C ARG A 1075 33.32 8.98 -5.91
N ASN A 1076 32.03 8.68 -5.78
CA ASN A 1076 31.45 8.35 -4.46
C ASN A 1076 32.03 7.05 -3.88
N ALA A 1077 32.30 6.03 -4.70
CA ALA A 1077 32.94 4.81 -4.23
C ALA A 1077 34.39 5.05 -3.75
N VAL A 1078 35.14 5.93 -4.43
CA VAL A 1078 36.49 6.32 -3.98
C VAL A 1078 36.44 6.97 -2.60
N ILE A 1079 35.48 7.86 -2.36
CA ILE A 1079 35.35 8.60 -1.11
C ILE A 1079 34.82 7.74 0.04
N PHE A 1080 33.71 7.03 -0.19
CA PHE A 1080 32.97 6.37 0.89
C PHE A 1080 33.28 4.88 1.03
N GLU A 1081 33.82 4.24 -0.01
CA GLU A 1081 34.11 2.80 -0.03
C GLU A 1081 35.62 2.51 -0.16
N GLY A 1082 36.48 3.55 -0.20
CA GLY A 1082 37.92 3.40 -0.38
C GLY A 1082 38.32 2.78 -1.73
N ALA A 1083 37.45 2.83 -2.73
CA ALA A 1083 37.70 2.24 -4.03
C ALA A 1083 38.82 2.98 -4.80
N LYS A 1084 39.45 2.31 -5.76
CA LYS A 1084 40.39 2.94 -6.71
C LYS A 1084 39.69 3.25 -8.03
N ALA A 1085 39.89 4.45 -8.57
CA ALA A 1085 39.38 4.83 -9.88
C ALA A 1085 40.33 4.35 -10.99
N LYS A 1086 40.04 3.18 -11.59
CA LYS A 1086 40.77 2.67 -12.76
C LYS A 1086 40.01 3.01 -14.04
N VAL A 1087 40.70 3.65 -14.99
CA VAL A 1087 40.10 4.12 -16.26
C VAL A 1087 39.50 2.95 -17.06
N ASP A 1088 40.24 1.85 -17.21
CA ASP A 1088 39.80 0.69 -18.01
C ASP A 1088 38.53 0.03 -17.44
N ASP A 1089 38.45 -0.07 -16.11
CA ASP A 1089 37.26 -0.60 -15.43
C ASP A 1089 36.04 0.30 -15.67
N MET A 1090 36.23 1.62 -15.61
CA MET A 1090 35.15 2.58 -15.88
C MET A 1090 34.65 2.46 -17.32
N VAL A 1091 35.55 2.44 -18.30
CA VAL A 1091 35.21 2.34 -19.73
C VAL A 1091 34.55 1.00 -20.05
N SER A 1092 35.06 -0.11 -19.51
CA SER A 1092 34.48 -1.45 -19.70
C SER A 1092 33.05 -1.53 -19.16
N GLN A 1093 32.80 -0.94 -17.98
CA GLN A 1093 31.45 -0.87 -17.41
C GLN A 1093 30.52 0.03 -18.22
N ILE A 1094 31.03 1.12 -18.79
CA ILE A 1094 30.27 2.00 -19.70
C ILE A 1094 29.84 1.23 -20.94
N LYS A 1095 30.78 0.61 -21.65
CA LYS A 1095 30.49 -0.20 -22.85
C LYS A 1095 29.48 -1.30 -22.54
N TYR A 1096 29.75 -2.12 -21.52
CA TYR A 1096 28.87 -3.22 -21.13
C TYR A 1096 27.42 -2.78 -20.89
N MET A 1097 27.23 -1.67 -20.19
CA MET A 1097 25.89 -1.20 -19.82
C MET A 1097 25.14 -0.55 -20.98
N VAL A 1098 25.84 0.15 -21.87
CA VAL A 1098 25.24 0.69 -23.10
C VAL A 1098 24.79 -0.46 -23.99
N TYR A 1099 25.67 -1.43 -24.27
CA TYR A 1099 25.32 -2.61 -25.06
C TYR A 1099 24.17 -3.39 -24.45
N LYS A 1100 24.21 -3.64 -23.13
CA LYS A 1100 23.11 -4.29 -22.43
C LYS A 1100 21.77 -3.56 -22.64
N LEU A 1101 21.78 -2.24 -22.63
CA LEU A 1101 20.57 -1.46 -22.85
C LEU A 1101 20.09 -1.53 -24.29
N LEU A 1102 21.01 -1.42 -25.25
CA LEU A 1102 20.70 -1.54 -26.67
C LEU A 1102 20.14 -2.91 -27.02
N TYR A 1103 20.75 -4.00 -26.53
CA TYR A 1103 20.24 -5.37 -26.71
C TYR A 1103 18.87 -5.60 -26.08
N SER A 1104 18.46 -4.77 -25.12
CA SER A 1104 17.10 -4.83 -24.56
C SER A 1104 16.07 -4.09 -25.42
N ILE A 1105 16.51 -3.24 -26.33
CA ILE A 1105 15.65 -2.41 -27.19
C ILE A 1105 15.66 -2.94 -28.64
N TYR A 1106 16.77 -3.52 -29.08
CA TYR A 1106 17.04 -3.88 -30.47
C TYR A 1106 17.54 -5.33 -30.61
N PRO A 1107 17.18 -6.02 -31.71
CA PRO A 1107 17.77 -7.31 -32.08
C PRO A 1107 19.29 -7.21 -32.26
N VAL A 1108 20.00 -8.30 -31.95
CA VAL A 1108 21.48 -8.36 -31.95
C VAL A 1108 22.08 -7.92 -33.29
N HIS A 1109 21.52 -8.36 -34.42
CA HIS A 1109 22.02 -8.05 -35.77
C HIS A 1109 21.93 -6.56 -36.15
N MET A 1110 21.15 -5.75 -35.43
CA MET A 1110 21.02 -4.31 -35.68
C MET A 1110 22.06 -3.46 -34.93
N ILE A 1111 22.87 -4.06 -34.06
CA ILE A 1111 23.84 -3.37 -33.21
C ILE A 1111 25.25 -3.63 -33.77
N ASN A 1112 25.55 -3.03 -34.92
CA ASN A 1112 26.91 -3.00 -35.50
C ASN A 1112 27.30 -1.55 -35.73
N PHE A 1113 28.08 -0.98 -34.80
CA PHE A 1113 28.71 0.33 -34.93
C PHE A 1113 29.91 0.46 -33.98
#